data_AF-A0A2G2KHH9-F1
#
_entry.id   AF-A0A2G2KHH9-F1
#
_cell.length_a   1.000
_cell.length_b   1.000
_cell.length_c   1.000
_cell.angle_alpha   90.00
_cell.angle_beta   90.00
_cell.angle_gamma   90.00
#
_symmetry.space_group_name_H-M   'P 1'
#
loop_
_entity.id
_entity.type
_entity.pdbx_description
1 polymer ?
#
loop_
_entity_poly.entity_id
_entity_poly.type
_entity_poly.pdbx_seq_one_letter_code
_entity_poly.pdbx_strand_id
1 'polypeptide(L)'
;MNLNFNLKLFYFLFFFINSYAQQTVGVFTNTTDSFEGYTLFGPQDSRETYLINNCGEKVHSWTSTYLPGLSSYLLQDGTLLRTGRITGMGGGSGIVEMLDWDSNVIWSHSVSATHGRQHHDIELLPNGNILLIVWDERTQAEVIQAGSSTTQLSINSEQIIEIQPDIVNGTATVVWQWKAWDHLIQETDNTLDDFGIVAAHPEKIDINFLNHNSSDWLHINGIDYNAEFDQIIISVHNFSEFWIIDHSTTTAQATSNIGGTYGKGGNLLYRWGNPQAYDQGTITDQKLFLQHHTHWIEDGLTDAGKILMFNNQAGTPNNQNYSTVNEMSPPVDANGFYSYNGGAYGPTDFDWTYQATNPTDFFSNIISGAQRLPNGNTLVCEGVGGRFFEVDTNGTTVWEYINPVNGTGPMTQGDLISGNNVFRCFRYSTDYAGLSGQTLTPQGYIEIGSSFTCDTTSPTNCDVTTIFANEITNAVCFDIVDHVRKCFTNNIPAHQYGPFAGANTIGGQDFEYSMCLYPELTTSVTEIIEDPSSQGCGGGFIFGVSDQGVNYSPFARLYWVNPNTQQENLNWHIEADFTLNMDLNGGHVNNVSRYHYHNIPNDYFNNDLNIDGTSHSPLLGYAADGFPIYYKHLYSNPNDPTVGVSSFNSSFQLKMGNRPGDGITAPNGTYDGNYVEDYQYIDALSELDECGGRFGVTPEYPDGTYYYVLTDNWPYIPRCFKGEYADNSFRIGPNCPSSTAATDCSTIVLSVEDFNTSEVVINLYPNPTNNYFNIKLSNGFDQTRISGIRIFSANAKMIYSSNIYEARIQVDSFSKGIYFIQINYDDNQITKKMIIN
;
A
#
# COMPACT_ATOMS: atom_id res chain seq x y z
N MET A 1 74.17 51.49 -30.81
CA MET A 1 73.94 52.01 -29.45
C MET A 1 72.44 52.23 -29.31
N ASN A 2 71.71 51.30 -28.70
CA ASN A 2 70.32 51.51 -28.26
C ASN A 2 69.95 50.46 -27.21
N LEU A 3 69.30 50.94 -26.15
CA LEU A 3 69.14 50.32 -24.84
C LEU A 3 68.11 49.18 -24.82
N ASN A 4 68.41 48.18 -23.98
CA ASN A 4 67.48 47.15 -23.51
C ASN A 4 66.46 47.71 -22.50
N PHE A 5 65.17 47.43 -22.68
CA PHE A 5 64.15 47.49 -21.62
C PHE A 5 63.69 46.06 -21.30
N ASN A 6 63.90 45.64 -20.05
CA ASN A 6 63.40 44.38 -19.51
C ASN A 6 61.96 44.58 -19.02
N LEU A 7 60.99 43.89 -19.62
CA LEU A 7 59.61 43.82 -19.16
C LEU A 7 59.42 42.53 -18.34
N LYS A 8 59.18 42.65 -17.04
CA LYS A 8 58.79 41.51 -16.18
C LYS A 8 57.28 41.30 -16.28
N LEU A 9 56.87 40.13 -16.78
CA LEU A 9 55.48 39.69 -16.85
C LEU A 9 55.11 39.00 -15.54
N PHE A 10 54.15 39.55 -14.79
CA PHE A 10 53.52 38.90 -13.64
C PHE A 10 52.32 38.09 -14.13
N TYR A 11 52.33 36.78 -13.90
CA TYR A 11 51.15 35.92 -14.10
C TYR A 11 50.24 36.02 -12.88
N PHE A 12 49.03 36.55 -13.06
CA PHE A 12 47.94 36.47 -12.08
C PHE A 12 47.19 35.14 -12.32
N LEU A 13 47.27 34.22 -11.36
CA LEU A 13 46.41 33.03 -11.32
C LEU A 13 45.00 33.48 -10.89
N PHE A 14 44.02 33.40 -11.79
CA PHE A 14 42.60 33.50 -11.43
C PHE A 14 42.17 32.15 -10.83
N PHE A 15 41.97 32.09 -9.52
CA PHE A 15 41.19 31.03 -8.89
C PHE A 15 39.72 31.31 -9.15
N PHE A 16 39.08 30.49 -10.00
CA PHE A 16 37.61 30.43 -10.06
C PHE A 16 37.13 29.68 -8.82
N ILE A 17 36.60 30.42 -7.85
CA ILE A 17 35.85 29.85 -6.74
C ILE A 17 34.42 29.69 -7.27
N ASN A 18 34.03 28.47 -7.64
CA ASN A 18 32.62 28.15 -7.86
C ASN A 18 31.95 28.13 -6.48
N SER A 19 31.28 29.22 -6.11
CA SER A 19 30.35 29.25 -5.00
C SER A 19 29.07 28.54 -5.43
N TYR A 20 28.92 27.29 -5.02
CA TYR A 20 27.64 26.59 -5.15
C TYR A 20 26.60 27.30 -4.26
N ALA A 21 25.43 27.60 -4.82
CA ALA A 21 24.32 28.15 -4.03
C ALA A 21 23.85 27.09 -3.03
N GLN A 22 23.51 27.50 -1.81
CA GLN A 22 22.96 26.61 -0.79
C GLN A 22 21.57 26.12 -1.23
N GLN A 23 21.29 24.82 -1.07
CA GLN A 23 19.96 24.25 -1.29
C GLN A 23 18.97 24.89 -0.30
N THR A 24 17.97 25.59 -0.81
CA THR A 24 16.90 26.23 -0.01
C THR A 24 15.53 25.66 -0.32
N VAL A 25 15.31 25.14 -1.54
CA VAL A 25 14.04 24.55 -1.99
C VAL A 25 14.30 23.32 -2.85
N GLY A 26 13.28 22.56 -3.22
CA GLY A 26 13.44 21.27 -3.92
C GLY A 26 13.74 20.13 -2.95
N VAL A 27 14.40 19.06 -3.42
CA VAL A 27 14.71 17.90 -2.58
C VAL A 27 15.86 18.18 -1.63
N PHE A 28 15.74 17.70 -0.39
CA PHE A 28 16.78 17.69 0.64
C PHE A 28 17.24 16.28 0.97
N THR A 29 16.32 15.31 0.97
CA THR A 29 16.59 13.91 1.26
C THR A 29 15.75 13.04 0.34
N ASN A 30 16.35 11.99 -0.20
CA ASN A 30 15.65 10.91 -0.89
C ASN A 30 16.47 9.63 -0.68
N THR A 31 15.99 8.71 0.13
CA THR A 31 16.65 7.44 0.45
C THR A 31 15.93 6.28 -0.23
N THR A 32 16.56 5.11 -0.26
CA THR A 32 15.96 3.87 -0.80
C THR A 32 14.74 3.40 -0.02
N ASP A 33 14.56 3.88 1.21
CA ASP A 33 13.43 3.51 2.08
C ASP A 33 12.20 4.38 1.80
N SER A 34 12.33 5.42 0.97
CA SER A 34 11.19 6.23 0.54
C SER A 34 10.29 5.45 -0.42
N PHE A 35 8.99 5.71 -0.35
CA PHE A 35 8.02 5.14 -1.27
C PHE A 35 8.18 5.77 -2.64
N GLU A 36 8.59 4.97 -3.63
CA GLU A 36 8.70 5.44 -5.01
C GLU A 36 7.32 5.75 -5.59
N GLY A 37 7.16 6.96 -6.12
CA GLY A 37 5.90 7.40 -6.71
C GLY A 37 5.93 8.83 -7.22
N TYR A 38 4.74 9.38 -7.44
CA TYR A 38 4.56 10.72 -7.95
C TYR A 38 3.76 11.60 -6.99
N THR A 39 4.35 12.72 -6.57
CA THR A 39 3.74 13.65 -5.62
C THR A 39 3.00 14.76 -6.36
N LEU A 40 1.69 14.85 -6.14
CA LEU A 40 0.81 15.91 -6.63
C LEU A 40 0.69 17.03 -5.59
N PHE A 41 0.83 18.28 -6.03
CA PHE A 41 0.57 19.44 -5.17
C PHE A 41 0.23 20.70 -5.97
N GLY A 42 -0.62 21.55 -5.38
CA GLY A 42 -1.01 22.85 -5.93
C GLY A 42 -0.55 24.01 -5.05
N PRO A 43 0.51 24.76 -5.41
CA PRO A 43 0.92 25.96 -4.68
C PRO A 43 -0.20 27.00 -4.67
N GLN A 44 -0.55 27.52 -3.49
CA GLN A 44 -1.80 28.28 -3.29
C GLN A 44 -1.89 29.57 -4.13
N ASP A 45 -0.74 30.17 -4.45
CA ASP A 45 -0.63 31.39 -5.26
C ASP A 45 -0.15 31.12 -6.71
N SER A 46 -0.16 29.87 -7.16
CA SER A 46 0.16 29.48 -8.54
C SER A 46 -1.09 28.97 -9.27
N ARG A 47 -1.16 29.16 -10.58
CA ARG A 47 -2.20 28.56 -11.43
C ARG A 47 -1.85 27.14 -11.91
N GLU A 48 -0.63 26.71 -11.60
CA GLU A 48 -0.12 25.38 -11.91
C GLU A 48 -0.39 24.42 -10.76
N THR A 49 -0.81 23.20 -11.10
CA THR A 49 -0.80 22.03 -10.21
C THR A 49 0.28 21.09 -10.73
N TYR A 50 1.24 20.70 -9.88
CA TYR A 50 2.43 19.97 -10.29
C TYR A 50 2.35 18.50 -9.90
N LEU A 51 2.95 17.65 -10.74
CA LEU A 51 3.27 16.27 -10.43
C LEU A 51 4.80 16.10 -10.53
N ILE A 52 5.43 15.65 -9.44
CA ILE A 52 6.88 15.44 -9.35
C ILE A 52 7.22 13.98 -9.04
N ASN A 53 8.36 13.49 -9.52
CA ASN A 53 8.93 12.22 -9.05
C ASN A 53 9.63 12.37 -7.68
N ASN A 54 10.14 11.28 -7.11
CA ASN A 54 10.90 11.32 -5.83
C ASN A 54 12.17 12.17 -5.90
N CYS A 55 12.73 12.38 -7.10
CA CYS A 55 13.84 13.29 -7.34
C CYS A 55 13.44 14.77 -7.30
N GLY A 56 12.16 15.11 -7.23
CA GLY A 56 11.67 16.49 -7.28
C GLY A 56 11.68 17.10 -8.67
N GLU A 57 11.88 16.30 -9.71
CA GLU A 57 11.74 16.72 -11.10
C GLU A 57 10.26 16.75 -11.45
N LYS A 58 9.85 17.80 -12.16
CA LYS A 58 8.50 17.90 -12.71
C LYS A 58 8.34 16.85 -13.80
N VAL A 59 7.39 15.94 -13.64
CA VAL A 59 7.01 15.00 -14.71
C VAL A 59 5.81 15.51 -15.50
N HIS A 60 4.91 16.23 -14.83
CA HIS A 60 3.75 16.86 -15.46
C HIS A 60 3.25 18.08 -14.67
N SER A 61 2.40 18.89 -15.31
CA SER A 61 1.68 19.98 -14.64
C SER A 61 0.38 20.32 -15.38
N TRP A 62 -0.63 20.72 -14.62
CA TRP A 62 -1.89 21.24 -15.15
C TRP A 62 -2.03 22.73 -14.88
N THR A 63 -2.40 23.49 -15.91
CA THR A 63 -2.64 24.93 -15.82
C THR A 63 -4.14 25.23 -15.77
N SER A 64 -4.60 25.97 -14.77
CA SER A 64 -5.97 26.51 -14.74
C SER A 64 -6.02 28.03 -14.89
N THR A 65 -7.20 28.54 -15.25
CA THR A 65 -7.47 29.98 -15.20
C THR A 65 -7.70 30.50 -13.77
N TYR A 66 -8.00 29.60 -12.82
CA TYR A 66 -8.26 29.91 -11.41
C TYR A 66 -7.07 29.56 -10.53
N LEU A 67 -6.77 30.43 -9.56
CA LEU A 67 -5.93 30.06 -8.42
C LEU A 67 -6.60 28.90 -7.65
N PRO A 68 -5.83 28.02 -6.99
CA PRO A 68 -6.37 26.91 -6.22
C PRO A 68 -7.43 27.36 -5.23
N GLY A 69 -8.53 26.62 -5.21
CA GLY A 69 -9.53 26.65 -4.16
C GLY A 69 -9.18 25.76 -2.96
N LEU A 70 -7.89 25.40 -2.87
CA LEU A 70 -7.23 24.52 -1.89
C LEU A 70 -7.04 23.07 -2.36
N SER A 71 -8.11 22.30 -2.59
CA SER A 71 -8.00 20.85 -2.84
C SER A 71 -7.81 20.46 -4.30
N SER A 72 -7.04 19.38 -4.54
CA SER A 72 -6.75 18.79 -5.84
C SER A 72 -6.43 17.29 -5.73
N TYR A 73 -7.02 16.48 -6.61
CA TYR A 73 -6.90 15.02 -6.68
C TYR A 73 -6.66 14.57 -8.12
N LEU A 74 -5.79 13.58 -8.32
CA LEU A 74 -5.66 12.89 -9.61
C LEU A 74 -6.55 11.66 -9.56
N LEU A 75 -7.56 11.59 -10.43
CA LEU A 75 -8.52 10.49 -10.48
C LEU A 75 -7.94 9.28 -11.22
N GLN A 76 -8.54 8.10 -11.00
CA GLN A 76 -8.10 6.83 -11.60
C GLN A 76 -8.17 6.82 -13.13
N ASP A 77 -8.96 7.71 -13.75
CA ASP A 77 -9.04 7.87 -15.21
C ASP A 77 -8.02 8.88 -15.78
N GLY A 78 -7.18 9.46 -14.92
CA GLY A 78 -6.18 10.47 -15.28
C GLY A 78 -6.69 11.92 -15.29
N THR A 79 -7.94 12.15 -14.93
CA THR A 79 -8.51 13.49 -14.76
C THR A 79 -7.99 14.16 -13.49
N LEU A 80 -7.63 15.44 -13.56
CA LEU A 80 -7.38 16.26 -12.37
C LEU A 80 -8.69 16.89 -11.88
N LEU A 81 -9.18 16.45 -10.74
CA LEU A 81 -10.28 17.08 -10.01
C LEU A 81 -9.71 18.12 -9.06
N ARG A 82 -10.14 19.39 -9.16
CA ARG A 82 -9.63 20.47 -8.31
C ARG A 82 -10.68 21.49 -7.97
N THR A 83 -10.42 22.23 -6.90
CA THR A 83 -11.17 23.43 -6.54
C THR A 83 -10.46 24.69 -7.05
N GLY A 84 -11.23 25.73 -7.35
CA GLY A 84 -10.74 27.01 -7.88
C GLY A 84 -11.33 28.20 -7.15
N ARG A 85 -10.51 29.22 -6.92
CA ARG A 85 -10.92 30.47 -6.29
C ARG A 85 -11.53 31.43 -7.30
N ILE A 86 -12.77 31.85 -7.07
CA ILE A 86 -13.42 32.92 -7.82
C ILE A 86 -13.03 34.29 -7.22
N THR A 87 -12.62 35.23 -8.07
CA THR A 87 -12.24 36.59 -7.64
C THR A 87 -13.36 37.27 -6.86
N GLY A 88 -13.02 37.88 -5.71
CA GLY A 88 -13.98 38.55 -4.82
C GLY A 88 -14.62 37.60 -3.79
N MET A 89 -14.33 36.30 -3.88
CA MET A 89 -14.68 35.32 -2.85
C MET A 89 -13.46 35.08 -1.94
N GLY A 90 -13.66 35.20 -0.63
CA GLY A 90 -12.64 34.95 0.39
C GLY A 90 -12.44 33.45 0.63
N GLY A 91 -11.40 33.07 1.40
CA GLY A 91 -11.25 31.68 1.90
C GLY A 91 -11.00 30.59 0.85
N GLY A 92 -10.46 30.92 -0.33
CA GLY A 92 -10.26 29.93 -1.40
C GLY A 92 -11.55 29.48 -2.09
N SER A 93 -12.69 30.11 -1.81
CA SER A 93 -13.98 29.65 -2.33
C SER A 93 -14.19 29.89 -3.82
N GLY A 94 -14.94 29.01 -4.48
CA GLY A 94 -15.44 29.34 -5.81
C GLY A 94 -16.09 28.22 -6.60
N ILE A 95 -15.27 27.38 -7.23
CA ILE A 95 -15.65 26.48 -8.31
C ILE A 95 -14.99 25.11 -8.12
N VAL A 96 -15.62 24.07 -8.64
CA VAL A 96 -14.99 22.75 -8.83
C VAL A 96 -14.74 22.57 -10.32
N GLU A 97 -13.55 22.10 -10.69
CA GLU A 97 -13.12 21.86 -12.07
C GLU A 97 -12.56 20.45 -12.23
N MET A 98 -12.85 19.84 -13.36
CA MET A 98 -12.17 18.65 -13.87
C MET A 98 -11.36 19.06 -15.10
N LEU A 99 -10.08 18.71 -15.13
CA LEU A 99 -9.17 18.97 -16.23
C LEU A 99 -8.65 17.63 -16.76
N ASP A 100 -8.59 17.49 -18.09
CA ASP A 100 -7.87 16.36 -18.69
C ASP A 100 -6.35 16.53 -18.55
N TRP A 101 -5.59 15.52 -18.99
CA TRP A 101 -4.13 15.53 -18.95
C TRP A 101 -3.50 16.76 -19.63
N ASP A 102 -4.13 17.28 -20.69
CA ASP A 102 -3.65 18.42 -21.48
C ASP A 102 -4.11 19.79 -20.92
N SER A 103 -4.66 19.81 -19.70
CA SER A 103 -5.24 21.00 -19.05
C SER A 103 -6.50 21.57 -19.70
N ASN A 104 -7.19 20.81 -20.56
CA ASN A 104 -8.50 21.22 -21.04
C ASN A 104 -9.54 21.01 -19.94
N VAL A 105 -10.36 22.02 -19.69
CA VAL A 105 -11.48 21.90 -18.75
C VAL A 105 -12.55 21.00 -19.39
N ILE A 106 -12.72 19.80 -18.84
CA ILE A 106 -13.77 18.86 -19.28
C ILE A 106 -15.11 19.18 -18.62
N TRP A 107 -15.08 19.70 -17.40
CA TRP A 107 -16.27 20.12 -16.66
C TRP A 107 -15.90 21.12 -15.57
N SER A 108 -16.78 22.07 -15.29
CA SER A 108 -16.66 22.92 -14.11
C SER A 108 -18.02 23.41 -13.63
N HIS A 109 -18.17 23.60 -12.32
CA HIS A 109 -19.43 24.02 -11.73
C HIS A 109 -19.26 24.79 -10.41
N SER A 110 -20.16 25.74 -10.15
CA SER A 110 -20.24 26.47 -8.88
C SER A 110 -21.67 26.47 -8.36
N VAL A 111 -21.81 26.11 -7.09
CA VAL A 111 -23.08 26.12 -6.35
C VAL A 111 -23.37 27.45 -5.63
N SER A 112 -22.50 28.46 -5.81
CA SER A 112 -22.56 29.76 -5.13
C SER A 112 -23.86 30.51 -5.33
N ALA A 113 -24.53 30.32 -6.47
CA ALA A 113 -25.78 30.99 -6.79
C ALA A 113 -27.02 30.31 -6.18
N THR A 114 -26.90 29.06 -5.72
CA THR A 114 -28.05 28.22 -5.34
C THR A 114 -28.01 27.73 -3.90
N HIS A 115 -26.85 27.30 -3.39
CA HIS A 115 -26.73 26.66 -2.08
C HIS A 115 -25.75 27.37 -1.14
N GLY A 116 -24.71 27.99 -1.68
CA GLY A 116 -23.68 28.66 -0.89
C GLY A 116 -22.30 28.51 -1.52
N ARG A 117 -21.27 29.01 -0.85
CA ARG A 117 -19.90 29.06 -1.40
C ARG A 117 -19.14 27.80 -1.01
N GLN A 118 -18.70 27.02 -2.00
CA GLN A 118 -17.76 25.91 -1.76
C GLN A 118 -16.45 26.47 -1.20
N HIS A 119 -15.85 25.81 -0.21
CA HIS A 119 -14.51 26.13 0.31
C HIS A 119 -13.76 24.89 0.76
N HIS A 120 -12.44 25.02 0.88
CA HIS A 120 -11.53 23.99 1.39
C HIS A 120 -11.54 22.71 0.57
N ASP A 121 -12.45 21.78 0.88
CA ASP A 121 -12.37 20.40 0.44
C ASP A 121 -13.60 19.93 -0.35
N ILE A 122 -13.37 18.85 -1.09
CA ILE A 122 -14.34 18.07 -1.86
C ILE A 122 -13.93 16.60 -1.77
N GLU A 123 -14.88 15.70 -1.95
CA GLU A 123 -14.62 14.25 -2.00
C GLU A 123 -15.34 13.62 -3.19
N LEU A 124 -14.69 12.72 -3.94
CA LEU A 124 -15.30 12.02 -5.07
C LEU A 124 -15.85 10.68 -4.59
N LEU A 125 -17.15 10.45 -4.81
CA LEU A 125 -17.79 9.20 -4.39
C LEU A 125 -17.61 8.11 -5.46
N PRO A 126 -17.66 6.82 -5.08
CA PRO A 126 -17.59 5.70 -6.04
C PRO A 126 -18.67 5.72 -7.14
N ASN A 127 -19.78 6.44 -6.92
CA ASN A 127 -20.86 6.61 -7.89
C ASN A 127 -20.58 7.74 -8.92
N GLY A 128 -19.47 8.46 -8.80
CA GLY A 128 -19.08 9.60 -9.65
C GLY A 128 -19.67 10.95 -9.21
N ASN A 129 -20.42 10.99 -8.11
CA ASN A 129 -20.86 12.25 -7.51
C ASN A 129 -19.71 12.88 -6.70
N ILE A 130 -19.91 14.11 -6.25
CA ILE A 130 -18.89 14.86 -5.50
C ILE A 130 -19.53 15.49 -4.26
N LEU A 131 -18.96 15.25 -3.08
CA LEU A 131 -19.31 15.97 -1.85
C LEU A 131 -18.56 17.30 -1.83
N LEU A 132 -19.25 18.37 -1.43
CA LEU A 132 -18.69 19.71 -1.27
C LEU A 132 -18.98 20.22 0.15
N ILE A 133 -17.95 20.79 0.78
CA ILE A 133 -18.14 21.67 1.95
C ILE A 133 -18.57 23.04 1.46
N VAL A 134 -19.66 23.56 2.01
CA VAL A 134 -20.28 24.81 1.55
C VAL A 134 -20.71 25.67 2.75
N TRP A 135 -20.47 26.97 2.67
CA TRP A 135 -21.03 27.90 3.66
C TRP A 135 -22.55 28.05 3.53
N ASP A 136 -23.22 28.06 4.67
CA ASP A 136 -24.65 28.26 4.85
C ASP A 136 -24.87 29.54 5.67
N GLU A 137 -25.08 30.67 5.00
CA GLU A 137 -25.21 31.98 5.65
C GLU A 137 -26.50 32.07 6.47
N ARG A 138 -26.37 32.46 7.74
CA ARG A 138 -27.45 32.62 8.71
C ARG A 138 -27.55 34.05 9.19
N THR A 139 -28.76 34.58 9.11
CA THR A 139 -29.08 35.95 9.51
C THR A 139 -29.03 36.10 11.03
N GLN A 140 -28.79 37.31 11.53
CA GLN A 140 -28.84 37.58 12.97
C GLN A 140 -30.14 37.09 13.63
N ALA A 141 -31.29 37.20 12.94
CA ALA A 141 -32.57 36.77 13.49
C ALA A 141 -32.63 35.25 13.69
N GLU A 142 -32.14 34.47 12.73
CA GLU A 142 -32.05 33.00 12.85
C GLU A 142 -31.07 32.59 13.95
N VAL A 143 -29.93 33.27 14.01
CA VAL A 143 -28.88 33.00 15.01
C VAL A 143 -29.37 33.28 16.44
N ILE A 144 -30.09 34.39 16.64
CA ILE A 144 -30.74 34.70 17.92
C ILE A 144 -31.81 33.66 18.22
N GLN A 145 -32.64 33.28 17.25
CA GLN A 145 -33.71 32.30 17.47
C GLN A 145 -33.18 30.90 17.83
N ALA A 146 -32.01 30.52 17.31
CA ALA A 146 -31.28 29.30 17.67
C ALA A 146 -30.59 29.37 19.05
N GLY A 147 -30.82 30.44 19.83
CA GLY A 147 -30.28 30.60 21.18
C GLY A 147 -28.79 30.93 21.25
N SER A 148 -28.19 31.41 20.16
CA SER A 148 -26.79 31.86 20.15
C SER A 148 -26.61 33.15 20.95
N SER A 149 -25.53 33.22 21.74
CA SER A 149 -25.13 34.42 22.48
C SER A 149 -24.26 35.39 21.66
N THR A 150 -24.07 35.15 20.36
CA THR A 150 -23.18 35.96 19.52
C THR A 150 -23.71 37.39 19.30
N THR A 151 -22.78 38.32 19.11
CA THR A 151 -23.10 39.70 18.67
C THR A 151 -22.92 39.90 17.17
N GLN A 152 -22.55 38.86 16.42
CA GLN A 152 -22.37 38.96 14.98
C GLN A 152 -23.71 39.25 14.27
N LEU A 153 -23.66 39.99 13.16
CA LEU A 153 -24.83 40.34 12.36
C LEU A 153 -25.25 39.21 11.40
N SER A 154 -24.34 38.29 11.12
CA SER A 154 -24.59 37.04 10.43
C SER A 154 -23.43 36.08 10.74
N ILE A 155 -23.68 34.79 10.55
CA ILE A 155 -22.62 33.77 10.58
C ILE A 155 -22.73 32.89 9.33
N ASN A 156 -21.59 32.44 8.83
CA ASN A 156 -21.50 31.35 7.88
C ASN A 156 -21.46 30.06 8.70
N SER A 157 -22.60 29.39 8.77
CA SER A 157 -22.62 28.00 9.19
C SER A 157 -22.16 27.10 8.05
N GLU A 158 -22.23 25.80 8.27
CA GLU A 158 -21.73 24.80 7.33
C GLU A 158 -22.83 23.85 6.86
N GLN A 159 -22.72 23.46 5.59
CA GLN A 159 -23.49 22.39 4.99
C GLN A 159 -22.60 21.52 4.11
N ILE A 160 -22.94 20.25 4.02
CA ILE A 160 -22.36 19.32 3.06
C ILE A 160 -23.41 19.05 1.99
N ILE A 161 -23.02 19.14 0.72
CA ILE A 161 -23.90 18.80 -0.41
C ILE A 161 -23.24 17.74 -1.29
N GLU A 162 -24.03 16.83 -1.82
CA GLU A 162 -23.62 15.90 -2.87
C GLU A 162 -24.13 16.42 -4.21
N ILE A 163 -23.23 16.61 -5.17
CA ILE A 163 -23.59 16.98 -6.55
C ILE A 163 -23.34 15.82 -7.50
N GLN A 164 -24.27 15.60 -8.41
CA GLN A 164 -24.11 14.74 -9.58
C GLN A 164 -23.67 15.59 -10.78
N PRO A 165 -22.44 15.42 -11.29
CA PRO A 165 -21.98 16.13 -12.48
C PRO A 165 -22.72 15.69 -13.75
N ASP A 166 -23.13 16.66 -14.57
CA ASP A 166 -23.52 16.45 -15.96
C ASP A 166 -22.43 17.00 -16.86
N ILE A 167 -21.47 16.12 -17.21
CA ILE A 167 -20.29 16.45 -18.02
C ILE A 167 -20.71 16.90 -19.43
N VAL A 168 -21.81 16.36 -19.98
CA VAL A 168 -22.27 16.67 -21.34
C VAL A 168 -22.80 18.09 -21.44
N ASN A 169 -23.58 18.53 -20.45
CA ASN A 169 -24.20 19.86 -20.46
C ASN A 169 -23.44 20.91 -19.65
N GLY A 170 -22.36 20.52 -18.94
CA GLY A 170 -21.58 21.42 -18.08
C GLY A 170 -22.37 21.90 -16.85
N THR A 171 -23.30 21.09 -16.36
CA THR A 171 -24.13 21.43 -15.19
C THR A 171 -23.96 20.41 -14.07
N ALA A 172 -24.61 20.62 -12.93
CA ALA A 172 -24.65 19.67 -11.83
C ALA A 172 -26.03 19.71 -11.18
N THR A 173 -26.45 18.60 -10.60
CA THR A 173 -27.66 18.54 -9.77
C THR A 173 -27.26 18.22 -8.33
N VAL A 174 -27.76 18.99 -7.37
CA VAL A 174 -27.63 18.62 -5.95
C VAL A 174 -28.59 17.47 -5.67
N VAL A 175 -28.07 16.31 -5.24
CA VAL A 175 -28.83 15.08 -5.03
C VAL A 175 -28.99 14.71 -3.55
N TRP A 176 -28.11 15.24 -2.70
CA TRP A 176 -28.17 15.08 -1.25
C TRP A 176 -27.63 16.33 -0.53
N GLN A 177 -28.05 16.54 0.72
CA GLN A 177 -27.63 17.67 1.54
C GLN A 177 -27.78 17.36 3.04
N TRP A 178 -26.81 17.83 3.82
CA TRP A 178 -26.83 17.88 5.28
C TRP A 178 -26.40 19.26 5.77
N LYS A 179 -27.00 19.77 6.86
CA LYS A 179 -26.68 21.08 7.43
C LYS A 179 -26.40 20.95 8.91
N ALA A 180 -25.26 21.47 9.37
CA ALA A 180 -24.95 21.52 10.80
C ALA A 180 -26.03 22.29 11.60
N TRP A 181 -26.68 23.27 10.95
CA TRP A 181 -27.74 24.09 11.53
C TRP A 181 -28.99 23.30 11.96
N ASP A 182 -29.25 22.13 11.40
CA ASP A 182 -30.42 21.31 11.74
C ASP A 182 -30.15 20.41 12.98
N HIS A 183 -28.92 20.42 13.51
CA HIS A 183 -28.47 19.55 14.60
C HIS A 183 -27.92 20.32 15.80
N LEU A 184 -28.42 21.53 16.02
CA LEU A 184 -28.00 22.39 17.12
C LEU A 184 -28.60 21.98 18.47
N ILE A 185 -27.97 22.47 19.54
CA ILE A 185 -28.48 22.47 20.91
C ILE A 185 -27.96 23.70 21.66
N GLN A 186 -28.69 24.16 22.68
CA GLN A 186 -28.28 25.24 23.59
C GLN A 186 -28.93 25.13 24.97
N GLU A 187 -28.24 25.63 26.01
CA GLU A 187 -28.72 25.64 27.41
C GLU A 187 -29.06 27.06 27.94
N THR A 188 -28.93 28.09 27.11
CA THR A 188 -28.96 29.50 27.54
C THR A 188 -30.38 30.03 27.76
N ASP A 189 -31.33 29.71 26.88
CA ASP A 189 -32.69 30.25 26.92
C ASP A 189 -33.73 29.19 26.54
N ASN A 190 -34.57 28.80 27.50
CA ASN A 190 -35.60 27.78 27.31
C ASN A 190 -36.84 28.22 26.51
N THR A 191 -36.86 29.47 26.07
CA THR A 191 -37.93 30.00 25.21
C THR A 191 -37.55 30.04 23.74
N LEU A 192 -36.28 29.74 23.42
CA LEU A 192 -35.72 29.72 22.07
C LEU A 192 -35.62 28.29 21.53
N ASP A 193 -35.28 28.17 20.25
CA ASP A 193 -35.18 26.88 19.58
C ASP A 193 -34.01 26.07 20.18
N ASP A 194 -34.05 24.75 19.95
CA ASP A 194 -32.98 23.81 20.30
C ASP A 194 -32.55 23.81 21.78
N PHE A 195 -33.43 24.27 22.69
CA PHE A 195 -33.17 24.22 24.13
C PHE A 195 -33.10 22.77 24.62
N GLY A 196 -31.98 22.40 25.24
CA GLY A 196 -31.75 21.08 25.80
C GLY A 196 -30.46 21.05 26.62
N ILE A 197 -30.24 19.96 27.36
CA ILE A 197 -29.00 19.81 28.15
C ILE A 197 -27.89 19.31 27.22
N VAL A 198 -26.87 20.13 26.96
CA VAL A 198 -25.74 19.86 26.04
C VAL A 198 -25.09 18.51 26.38
N ALA A 199 -24.73 18.31 27.65
CA ALA A 199 -24.13 17.06 28.11
C ALA A 199 -25.01 15.82 27.88
N ALA A 200 -26.33 15.96 27.79
CA ALA A 200 -27.25 14.84 27.58
C ALA A 200 -27.44 14.47 26.10
N HIS A 201 -26.92 15.28 25.18
CA HIS A 201 -27.10 15.16 23.74
C HIS A 201 -25.76 15.25 22.99
N PRO A 202 -24.83 14.30 23.19
CA PRO A 202 -23.54 14.31 22.51
C PRO A 202 -23.67 14.21 20.97
N GLU A 203 -24.81 13.78 20.47
CA GLU A 203 -25.17 13.73 19.04
C GLU A 203 -25.55 15.09 18.43
N LYS A 204 -25.63 16.16 19.24
CA LYS A 204 -25.99 17.53 18.84
C LYS A 204 -24.81 18.49 18.99
N ILE A 205 -24.91 19.62 18.31
CA ILE A 205 -23.84 20.63 18.23
C ILE A 205 -24.22 21.81 19.13
N ASP A 206 -23.46 22.03 20.21
CA ASP A 206 -23.66 23.21 21.04
C ASP A 206 -23.30 24.45 20.23
N ILE A 207 -24.32 25.25 19.91
CA ILE A 207 -24.09 26.50 19.21
C ILE A 207 -23.18 27.38 20.06
N ASN A 208 -23.29 27.44 21.39
CA ASN A 208 -22.62 28.47 22.20
C ASN A 208 -21.17 28.16 22.62
N PHE A 209 -20.63 26.98 22.32
CA PHE A 209 -19.33 26.51 22.83
C PHE A 209 -18.19 27.55 22.75
N LEU A 210 -17.98 28.18 21.58
CA LEU A 210 -16.87 29.14 21.36
C LEU A 210 -17.28 30.62 21.51
N ASN A 211 -18.47 30.91 22.01
CA ASN A 211 -19.07 32.26 22.03
C ASN A 211 -19.14 32.97 20.66
N HIS A 212 -18.87 32.28 19.54
CA HIS A 212 -18.96 32.80 18.16
C HIS A 212 -18.25 34.12 17.90
N ASN A 213 -17.01 34.27 18.36
CA ASN A 213 -16.24 35.48 18.05
C ASN A 213 -15.81 35.57 16.57
N SER A 214 -16.10 34.55 15.77
CA SER A 214 -15.90 34.47 14.32
C SER A 214 -17.25 34.34 13.61
N SER A 215 -17.41 35.00 12.46
CA SER A 215 -18.53 34.72 11.56
C SER A 215 -18.41 33.33 10.89
N ASP A 216 -17.22 32.75 10.86
CA ASP A 216 -16.93 31.41 10.36
C ASP A 216 -16.62 30.52 11.57
N TRP A 217 -17.69 29.99 12.19
CA TRP A 217 -17.64 29.50 13.57
C TRP A 217 -17.23 28.03 13.68
N LEU A 218 -17.63 27.17 12.73
CA LEU A 218 -17.19 25.78 12.65
C LEU A 218 -15.87 25.64 11.88
N HIS A 219 -15.76 26.35 10.75
CA HIS A 219 -14.62 26.31 9.86
C HIS A 219 -14.30 24.86 9.43
N ILE A 220 -15.26 24.20 8.76
CA ILE A 220 -15.02 22.84 8.26
C ILE A 220 -13.99 22.90 7.14
N ASN A 221 -12.94 22.09 7.27
CA ASN A 221 -11.74 22.20 6.43
C ASN A 221 -11.30 20.88 5.78
N GLY A 222 -12.02 19.79 6.00
CA GLY A 222 -11.74 18.49 5.42
C GLY A 222 -12.98 17.61 5.44
N ILE A 223 -13.13 16.77 4.42
CA ILE A 223 -14.22 15.82 4.25
C ILE A 223 -13.67 14.56 3.60
N ASP A 224 -14.17 13.40 4.02
CA ASP A 224 -13.85 12.11 3.43
C ASP A 224 -15.05 11.16 3.56
N TYR A 225 -15.11 10.11 2.74
CA TYR A 225 -16.26 9.21 2.58
C TYR A 225 -15.88 7.74 2.76
N ASN A 226 -16.51 7.08 3.73
CA ASN A 226 -16.38 5.64 3.92
C ASN A 226 -17.47 4.91 3.14
N ALA A 227 -17.07 4.22 2.07
CA ALA A 227 -17.99 3.50 1.19
C ALA A 227 -18.55 2.20 1.81
N GLU A 228 -17.83 1.56 2.73
CA GLU A 228 -18.30 0.36 3.41
C GLU A 228 -19.52 0.65 4.29
N PHE A 229 -19.47 1.75 5.03
CA PHE A 229 -20.49 2.14 6.00
C PHE A 229 -21.48 3.18 5.49
N ASP A 230 -21.24 3.77 4.32
CA ASP A 230 -22.02 4.90 3.78
C ASP A 230 -22.06 6.06 4.79
N GLN A 231 -20.87 6.51 5.20
CA GLN A 231 -20.64 7.52 6.23
C GLN A 231 -19.68 8.60 5.72
N ILE A 232 -19.83 9.81 6.25
CA ILE A 232 -18.93 10.94 5.97
C ILE A 232 -18.22 11.34 7.26
N ILE A 233 -16.90 11.52 7.19
CA ILE A 233 -16.12 12.16 8.25
C ILE A 233 -15.86 13.63 7.87
N ILE A 234 -15.92 14.49 8.88
CA ILE A 234 -15.84 15.94 8.74
C ILE A 234 -14.82 16.46 9.74
N SER A 235 -13.81 17.18 9.26
CA SER A 235 -12.84 17.89 10.11
C SER A 235 -13.37 19.27 10.48
N VAL A 236 -13.60 19.50 11.79
CA VAL A 236 -14.18 20.74 12.34
C VAL A 236 -13.12 21.51 13.11
N HIS A 237 -12.43 22.41 12.39
CA HIS A 237 -11.25 23.11 12.86
C HIS A 237 -11.47 23.84 14.18
N ASN A 238 -12.46 24.73 14.26
CA ASN A 238 -12.60 25.62 15.41
C ASN A 238 -13.04 24.86 16.67
N PHE A 239 -13.79 23.77 16.51
CA PHE A 239 -14.18 22.91 17.62
C PHE A 239 -13.03 22.04 18.10
N SER A 240 -11.98 21.90 17.28
CA SER A 240 -10.93 20.91 17.47
C SER A 240 -11.51 19.51 17.64
N GLU A 241 -12.45 19.19 16.76
CA GLU A 241 -13.08 17.87 16.69
C GLU A 241 -13.16 17.41 15.23
N PHE A 242 -13.30 16.12 15.04
CA PHE A 242 -13.93 15.61 13.84
C PHE A 242 -15.26 14.94 14.19
N TRP A 243 -16.16 14.92 13.21
CA TRP A 243 -17.50 14.34 13.34
C TRP A 243 -17.73 13.31 12.26
N ILE A 244 -18.57 12.31 12.54
CA ILE A 244 -19.03 11.32 11.57
C ILE A 244 -20.56 11.39 11.47
N ILE A 245 -21.07 11.44 10.25
CA ILE A 245 -22.50 11.56 9.94
C ILE A 245 -22.97 10.47 8.97
N ASP A 246 -24.28 10.20 8.97
CA ASP A 246 -24.94 9.19 8.15
C ASP A 246 -25.26 9.71 6.75
N HIS A 247 -24.57 9.18 5.72
CA HIS A 247 -24.83 9.55 4.33
C HIS A 247 -25.97 8.74 3.69
N SER A 248 -26.31 7.56 4.24
CA SER A 248 -27.42 6.72 3.76
C SER A 248 -28.82 7.34 3.94
N THR A 249 -28.88 8.52 4.55
CA THR A 249 -30.09 9.33 4.71
C THR A 249 -30.55 9.91 3.37
N THR A 250 -31.86 10.09 3.21
CA THR A 250 -32.36 11.08 2.23
C THR A 250 -32.15 12.50 2.77
N THR A 251 -32.13 13.53 1.91
CA THR A 251 -32.06 14.93 2.35
C THR A 251 -33.06 15.28 3.45
N ALA A 252 -34.28 14.73 3.38
CA ALA A 252 -35.31 14.97 4.40
C ALA A 252 -35.04 14.24 5.72
N GLN A 253 -34.39 13.08 5.70
CA GLN A 253 -33.95 12.39 6.93
C GLN A 253 -32.74 13.07 7.53
N ALA A 254 -31.83 13.59 6.68
CA ALA A 254 -30.65 14.34 7.08
C ALA A 254 -30.99 15.60 7.88
N THR A 255 -32.16 16.23 7.70
CA THR A 255 -32.58 17.37 8.54
C THR A 255 -33.24 16.96 9.88
N SER A 256 -33.34 15.67 10.14
CA SER A 256 -34.07 15.12 11.30
C SER A 256 -33.17 14.29 12.21
N ASN A 257 -33.74 13.78 13.31
CA ASN A 257 -33.07 12.86 14.23
C ASN A 257 -33.48 11.38 14.04
N ILE A 258 -34.16 11.05 12.93
CA ILE A 258 -34.68 9.71 12.65
C ILE A 258 -34.43 9.36 11.17
N GLY A 259 -34.06 8.11 10.91
CA GLY A 259 -33.82 7.60 9.56
C GLY A 259 -32.35 7.36 9.28
N GLY A 260 -32.05 7.04 8.02
CA GLY A 260 -30.77 6.46 7.65
C GLY A 260 -30.56 5.06 8.23
N THR A 261 -29.45 4.44 7.90
CA THR A 261 -29.06 3.10 8.33
C THR A 261 -28.87 3.02 9.84
N TYR A 262 -28.38 4.11 10.45
CA TYR A 262 -28.06 4.16 11.88
C TYR A 262 -29.21 4.71 12.74
N GLY A 263 -30.33 5.06 12.12
CA GLY A 263 -31.56 5.48 12.80
C GLY A 263 -31.48 6.85 13.48
N LYS A 264 -30.41 7.62 13.25
CA LYS A 264 -30.16 8.93 13.86
C LYS A 264 -30.48 10.13 12.95
N GLY A 265 -30.96 9.90 11.73
CA GLY A 265 -31.10 10.98 10.75
C GLY A 265 -29.76 11.67 10.52
N GLY A 266 -29.71 13.00 10.48
CA GLY A 266 -28.45 13.74 10.36
C GLY A 266 -27.75 14.07 11.67
N ASN A 267 -28.23 13.61 12.84
CA ASN A 267 -27.49 13.80 14.07
C ASN A 267 -26.12 13.09 14.01
N LEU A 268 -25.15 13.58 14.77
CA LEU A 268 -23.80 13.03 14.76
C LEU A 268 -23.82 11.55 15.21
N LEU A 269 -23.21 10.68 14.41
CA LEU A 269 -22.99 9.29 14.77
C LEU A 269 -21.89 9.18 15.82
N TYR A 270 -20.83 9.96 15.63
CA TYR A 270 -19.62 9.99 16.45
C TYR A 270 -18.94 11.36 16.37
N ARG A 271 -18.23 11.74 17.44
CA ARG A 271 -17.41 12.95 17.51
C ARG A 271 -16.22 12.71 18.42
N TRP A 272 -15.07 13.29 18.12
CA TRP A 272 -13.86 13.08 18.89
C TRP A 272 -12.89 14.26 18.78
N GLY A 273 -12.09 14.50 19.83
CA GLY A 273 -11.01 15.50 19.84
C GLY A 273 -11.09 16.50 20.98
N ASN A 274 -12.27 17.06 21.25
CA ASN A 274 -12.47 18.07 22.29
C ASN A 274 -13.79 17.88 23.04
N PRO A 275 -13.83 17.02 24.06
CA PRO A 275 -15.07 16.69 24.77
C PRO A 275 -15.68 17.85 25.58
N GLN A 276 -14.98 18.98 25.72
CA GLN A 276 -15.56 20.21 26.28
C GLN A 276 -16.63 20.81 25.35
N ALA A 277 -16.59 20.51 24.04
CA ALA A 277 -17.55 21.02 23.07
C ALA A 277 -18.97 20.45 23.21
N TYR A 278 -19.15 19.51 24.15
CA TYR A 278 -20.43 18.93 24.51
C TYR A 278 -20.51 18.57 26.00
N ASP A 279 -19.79 19.32 26.86
CA ASP A 279 -19.82 19.21 28.32
C ASP A 279 -19.55 17.81 28.89
N GLN A 280 -18.74 17.01 28.21
CA GLN A 280 -18.37 15.65 28.63
C GLN A 280 -16.87 15.48 28.94
N GLY A 281 -16.15 16.59 29.04
CA GLY A 281 -14.74 16.60 29.41
C GLY A 281 -14.23 17.95 29.87
N THR A 282 -12.94 18.02 30.11
CA THR A 282 -12.20 19.18 30.60
C THR A 282 -11.05 19.51 29.65
N ILE A 283 -10.31 20.58 29.93
CA ILE A 283 -9.15 20.98 29.12
C ILE A 283 -8.06 19.90 29.02
N THR A 284 -7.98 18.98 29.99
CA THR A 284 -7.00 17.88 29.96
C THR A 284 -7.43 16.73 29.06
N ASP A 285 -8.71 16.68 28.68
CA ASP A 285 -9.27 15.63 27.83
C ASP A 285 -9.20 16.01 26.33
N GLN A 286 -8.87 17.27 26.01
CA GLN A 286 -8.70 17.72 24.63
C GLN A 286 -7.42 17.13 24.02
N LYS A 287 -7.56 16.55 22.83
CA LYS A 287 -6.49 15.89 22.07
C LYS A 287 -6.17 16.58 20.75
N LEU A 288 -7.18 17.14 20.09
CA LEU A 288 -7.01 17.87 18.85
C LEU A 288 -6.96 19.37 19.10
N PHE A 289 -6.21 20.08 18.27
CA PHE A 289 -5.99 21.51 18.33
C PHE A 289 -5.93 22.06 16.91
N LEU A 290 -7.11 22.48 16.43
CA LEU A 290 -7.29 23.13 15.13
C LEU A 290 -6.80 22.26 13.94
N GLN A 291 -7.14 20.98 13.96
CA GLN A 291 -6.63 19.97 13.02
C GLN A 291 -7.11 20.15 11.57
N HIS A 292 -6.40 19.51 10.64
CA HIS A 292 -6.73 19.41 9.22
C HIS A 292 -6.62 17.95 8.74
N HIS A 293 -7.21 17.69 7.56
CA HIS A 293 -7.10 16.44 6.82
C HIS A 293 -7.42 15.19 7.66
N THR A 294 -8.55 15.22 8.39
CA THR A 294 -9.04 14.03 9.08
C THR A 294 -9.77 13.15 8.09
N HIS A 295 -9.27 11.94 7.87
CA HIS A 295 -9.77 10.97 6.89
C HIS A 295 -9.54 9.55 7.39
N TRP A 296 -10.25 8.58 6.82
CA TRP A 296 -9.93 7.17 7.04
C TRP A 296 -8.66 6.79 6.28
N ILE A 297 -7.87 5.90 6.87
CA ILE A 297 -6.80 5.22 6.13
C ILE A 297 -7.48 4.23 5.17
N GLU A 298 -7.21 4.40 3.88
CA GLU A 298 -7.79 3.60 2.80
C GLU A 298 -7.55 2.09 2.96
N ASP A 299 -8.47 1.31 2.41
CA ASP A 299 -8.32 -0.15 2.32
C ASP A 299 -7.04 -0.54 1.57
N GLY A 300 -6.41 -1.65 1.97
CA GLY A 300 -5.13 -2.12 1.41
C GLY A 300 -3.90 -1.40 1.95
N LEU A 301 -4.05 -0.37 2.79
CA LEU A 301 -2.94 0.29 3.47
C LEU A 301 -2.73 -0.24 4.90
N THR A 302 -1.50 -0.09 5.39
CA THR A 302 -1.20 -0.38 6.80
C THR A 302 -2.08 0.49 7.70
N ASP A 303 -2.79 -0.14 8.64
CA ASP A 303 -3.76 0.50 9.54
C ASP A 303 -5.07 0.96 8.88
N ALA A 304 -5.47 0.35 7.76
CA ALA A 304 -6.76 0.57 7.09
C ALA A 304 -7.96 0.63 8.07
N GLY A 305 -8.87 1.57 7.82
CA GLY A 305 -10.06 1.82 8.65
C GLY A 305 -9.82 2.64 9.92
N LYS A 306 -8.57 2.87 10.34
CA LYS A 306 -8.25 3.88 11.35
C LYS A 306 -8.36 5.29 10.77
N ILE A 307 -8.36 6.29 11.65
CA ILE A 307 -8.44 7.70 11.26
C ILE A 307 -7.04 8.31 11.35
N LEU A 308 -6.62 9.00 10.29
CA LEU A 308 -5.35 9.74 10.19
C LEU A 308 -5.64 11.25 10.09
N MET A 309 -4.83 12.07 10.76
CA MET A 309 -5.05 13.52 10.83
C MET A 309 -3.78 14.32 11.09
N PHE A 310 -3.79 15.59 10.68
CA PHE A 310 -2.73 16.56 10.99
C PHE A 310 -3.20 17.52 12.09
N ASN A 311 -2.58 17.47 13.27
CA ASN A 311 -2.94 18.28 14.42
C ASN A 311 -2.06 19.52 14.50
N ASN A 312 -2.56 20.62 13.94
CA ASN A 312 -1.79 21.84 13.66
C ASN A 312 -1.16 22.49 14.89
N GLN A 313 -1.90 22.59 16.00
CA GLN A 313 -1.45 23.31 17.19
C GLN A 313 -1.36 22.41 18.41
N ALA A 314 -0.89 21.17 18.23
CA ALA A 314 -0.71 20.17 19.27
C ALA A 314 0.10 20.67 20.49
N GLY A 315 0.96 21.67 20.30
CA GLY A 315 1.74 22.31 21.38
C GLY A 315 1.01 23.33 22.24
N THR A 316 -0.23 23.71 21.92
CA THR A 316 -1.00 24.73 22.67
C THR A 316 -1.07 24.45 24.18
N PRO A 317 -1.34 23.22 24.66
CA PRO A 317 -1.36 22.93 26.10
C PRO A 317 -0.04 23.22 26.82
N ASN A 318 1.06 23.14 26.10
CA ASN A 318 2.42 23.38 26.60
C ASN A 318 2.91 24.81 26.32
N ASN A 319 2.06 25.68 25.76
CA ASN A 319 2.41 27.03 25.32
C ASN A 319 3.60 27.03 24.34
N GLN A 320 3.61 26.06 23.42
CA GLN A 320 4.62 25.88 22.39
C GLN A 320 3.95 25.81 21.00
N ASN A 321 4.72 26.14 19.97
CA ASN A 321 4.29 26.05 18.58
C ASN A 321 4.89 24.78 17.97
N TYR A 322 4.11 23.71 17.94
CA TYR A 322 4.44 22.50 17.20
C TYR A 322 3.17 21.77 16.76
N SER A 323 3.31 21.00 15.68
CA SER A 323 2.27 20.14 15.13
C SER A 323 2.59 18.67 15.40
N THR A 324 1.58 17.82 15.27
CA THR A 324 1.75 16.36 15.24
C THR A 324 0.94 15.77 14.10
N VAL A 325 1.34 14.59 13.62
CA VAL A 325 0.45 13.74 12.82
C VAL A 325 0.01 12.61 13.74
N ASN A 326 -1.29 12.34 13.77
CA ASN A 326 -1.85 11.39 14.72
C ASN A 326 -2.70 10.36 14.01
N GLU A 327 -2.79 9.18 14.61
CA GLU A 327 -3.64 8.07 14.19
C GLU A 327 -4.46 7.58 15.38
N MET A 328 -5.72 7.19 15.15
CA MET A 328 -6.56 6.57 16.17
C MET A 328 -7.56 5.58 15.59
N SER A 329 -7.89 4.55 16.37
CA SER A 329 -8.91 3.54 16.06
C SER A 329 -10.27 3.95 16.63
N PRO A 330 -11.28 4.23 15.79
CA PRO A 330 -12.60 4.58 16.29
C PRO A 330 -13.25 3.37 16.97
N PRO A 331 -14.13 3.56 17.97
CA PRO A 331 -14.83 2.47 18.65
C PRO A 331 -16.01 1.94 17.80
N VAL A 332 -15.75 1.72 16.51
CA VAL A 332 -16.71 1.29 15.49
C VAL A 332 -16.81 -0.24 15.47
N ASP A 333 -18.02 -0.77 15.34
CA ASP A 333 -18.24 -2.21 15.15
C ASP A 333 -18.28 -2.60 13.66
N ALA A 334 -18.38 -3.89 13.37
CA ALA A 334 -18.42 -4.41 12.00
C ALA A 334 -19.64 -3.97 11.18
N ASN A 335 -20.61 -3.25 11.77
CA ASN A 335 -21.78 -2.71 11.08
C ASN A 335 -21.75 -1.17 11.07
N GLY A 336 -20.64 -0.53 11.40
CA GLY A 336 -20.49 0.93 11.38
C GLY A 336 -21.06 1.65 12.61
N PHE A 337 -21.42 0.95 13.69
CA PHE A 337 -21.93 1.60 14.91
C PHE A 337 -20.79 1.95 15.87
N TYR A 338 -20.78 3.20 16.35
CA TYR A 338 -19.80 3.68 17.32
C TYR A 338 -20.30 3.49 18.76
N SER A 339 -19.50 2.81 19.58
CA SER A 339 -19.85 2.54 20.97
C SER A 339 -19.81 3.81 21.83
N TYR A 340 -20.91 4.06 22.55
CA TYR A 340 -21.01 5.16 23.53
C TYR A 340 -21.41 4.61 24.90
N ASN A 341 -20.54 4.77 25.90
CA ASN A 341 -20.75 4.24 27.26
C ASN A 341 -21.14 5.32 28.29
N GLY A 342 -21.52 6.52 27.83
CA GLY A 342 -21.64 7.71 28.67
C GLY A 342 -20.28 8.38 28.91
N GLY A 343 -20.27 9.70 29.10
CA GLY A 343 -19.02 10.47 29.15
C GLY A 343 -18.62 11.02 27.77
N ALA A 344 -17.31 11.23 27.59
CA ALA A 344 -16.71 11.48 26.29
C ALA A 344 -16.64 10.20 25.45
N TYR A 345 -16.73 10.32 24.12
CA TYR A 345 -16.40 9.22 23.22
C TYR A 345 -14.92 8.83 23.34
N GLY A 346 -14.64 7.53 23.39
CA GLY A 346 -13.28 7.01 23.29
C GLY A 346 -12.81 6.91 21.82
N PRO A 347 -11.53 6.60 21.56
CA PRO A 347 -10.50 6.26 22.55
C PRO A 347 -10.03 7.47 23.37
N THR A 348 -9.34 7.23 24.49
CA THR A 348 -8.82 8.33 25.34
C THR A 348 -7.48 8.88 24.87
N ASP A 349 -6.85 8.24 23.88
CA ASP A 349 -5.57 8.68 23.31
C ASP A 349 -5.43 8.22 21.86
N PHE A 350 -4.38 8.69 21.21
CA PHE A 350 -3.97 8.23 19.88
C PHE A 350 -3.31 6.85 19.96
N ASP A 351 -3.44 6.06 18.88
CA ASP A 351 -2.68 4.81 18.72
C ASP A 351 -1.24 5.09 18.31
N TRP A 352 -1.06 6.11 17.46
CA TRP A 352 0.24 6.54 17.00
C TRP A 352 0.31 8.06 16.87
N THR A 353 1.51 8.60 17.07
CA THR A 353 1.79 10.03 16.95
C THR A 353 3.20 10.23 16.40
N TYR A 354 3.29 10.90 15.25
CA TYR A 354 4.54 11.50 14.82
C TYR A 354 4.67 12.90 15.41
N GLN A 355 5.82 13.14 16.03
CA GLN A 355 6.28 14.43 16.49
C GLN A 355 7.78 14.54 16.18
N ALA A 356 8.23 15.71 15.74
CA ALA A 356 9.65 15.95 15.55
C ALA A 356 10.43 15.78 16.87
N THR A 357 11.69 15.33 16.78
CA THR A 357 12.57 15.12 17.94
C THR A 357 12.68 16.39 18.79
N ASN A 358 12.90 17.54 18.15
CA ASN A 358 12.60 18.83 18.78
C ASN A 358 11.22 19.27 18.25
N PRO A 359 10.20 19.41 19.11
CA PRO A 359 8.84 19.66 18.65
C PRO A 359 8.72 20.87 17.72
N THR A 360 9.46 21.95 18.01
CA THR A 360 9.42 23.20 17.23
C THR A 360 10.01 23.12 15.83
N ASP A 361 10.65 22.00 15.46
CA ASP A 361 11.18 21.77 14.11
C ASP A 361 10.08 21.35 13.12
N PHE A 362 8.85 21.13 13.61
CA PHE A 362 7.68 20.78 12.81
C PHE A 362 6.46 21.58 13.29
N PHE A 363 6.05 22.59 12.53
CA PHE A 363 4.91 23.42 12.90
C PHE A 363 4.22 24.05 11.69
N SER A 364 2.92 23.76 11.55
CA SER A 364 2.03 24.48 10.66
C SER A 364 0.77 24.88 11.42
N ASN A 365 0.55 26.19 11.59
CA ASN A 365 -0.55 26.69 12.40
C ASN A 365 -1.94 26.56 11.71
N ILE A 366 -1.97 26.33 10.40
CA ILE A 366 -3.15 26.15 9.54
C ILE A 366 -2.80 25.18 8.39
N ILE A 367 -3.80 24.81 7.57
CA ILE A 367 -3.69 23.93 6.38
C ILE A 367 -2.96 22.63 6.72
N SER A 368 -2.30 21.96 5.76
CA SER A 368 -1.52 20.73 5.97
C SER A 368 -2.36 19.44 5.88
N GLY A 369 -1.65 18.32 5.81
CA GLY A 369 -2.25 17.00 5.79
C GLY A 369 -1.21 15.89 5.92
N ALA A 370 -1.67 14.66 6.09
CA ALA A 370 -0.85 13.47 6.02
C ALA A 370 -1.54 12.39 5.17
N GLN A 371 -0.79 11.44 4.62
CA GLN A 371 -1.28 10.31 3.84
C GLN A 371 -0.44 9.07 4.20
N ARG A 372 -1.09 7.95 4.52
CA ARG A 372 -0.42 6.66 4.66
C ARG A 372 -0.05 6.11 3.27
N LEU A 373 1.14 5.54 3.11
CA LEU A 373 1.65 5.03 1.84
C LEU A 373 1.69 3.47 1.83
N PRO A 374 1.70 2.84 0.66
CA PRO A 374 1.68 1.36 0.54
C PRO A 374 2.83 0.63 1.23
N ASN A 375 4.02 1.23 1.34
CA ASN A 375 5.14 0.65 2.08
C ASN A 375 5.04 0.82 3.61
N GLY A 376 3.92 1.34 4.13
CA GLY A 376 3.70 1.61 5.54
C GLY A 376 4.22 2.97 6.03
N ASN A 377 4.96 3.71 5.20
CA ASN A 377 5.44 5.05 5.54
C ASN A 377 4.31 6.07 5.53
N THR A 378 4.52 7.22 6.16
CA THR A 378 3.56 8.33 6.15
C THR A 378 4.14 9.55 5.47
N LEU A 379 3.48 10.01 4.40
CA LEU A 379 3.75 11.30 3.78
C LEU A 379 3.08 12.41 4.60
N VAL A 380 3.82 13.47 4.89
CA VAL A 380 3.35 14.63 5.62
C VAL A 380 3.53 15.88 4.77
N CYS A 381 2.47 16.67 4.66
CA CYS A 381 2.45 17.98 4.01
C CYS A 381 2.39 19.06 5.10
N GLU A 382 3.52 19.68 5.45
CA GLU A 382 3.57 20.87 6.30
C GLU A 382 3.28 22.11 5.44
N GLY A 383 1.99 22.48 5.36
CA GLY A 383 1.47 23.31 4.29
C GLY A 383 1.97 24.76 4.29
N VAL A 384 2.07 25.43 5.45
CA VAL A 384 2.54 26.83 5.54
C VAL A 384 4.00 26.98 5.11
N GLY A 385 4.86 26.04 5.52
CA GLY A 385 6.26 26.00 5.10
C GLY A 385 6.47 25.50 3.67
N GLY A 386 5.41 24.95 3.04
CA GLY A 386 5.50 24.24 1.77
C GLY A 386 6.45 23.04 1.84
N ARG A 387 6.65 22.46 3.03
CA ARG A 387 7.59 21.36 3.27
C ARG A 387 6.83 20.04 3.26
N PHE A 388 7.29 19.10 2.44
CA PHE A 388 6.75 17.76 2.35
C PHE A 388 7.83 16.79 2.81
N PHE A 389 7.48 15.82 3.64
CA PHE A 389 8.43 14.81 4.06
C PHE A 389 7.74 13.48 4.30
N GLU A 390 8.47 12.41 4.07
CA GLU A 390 8.03 11.05 4.33
C GLU A 390 8.78 10.51 5.54
N VAL A 391 8.03 9.90 6.46
CA VAL A 391 8.62 9.22 7.62
C VAL A 391 8.34 7.72 7.56
N ASP A 392 9.36 6.94 7.90
CA ASP A 392 9.21 5.50 8.10
C ASP A 392 8.41 5.18 9.38
N THR A 393 8.17 3.89 9.63
CA THR A 393 7.47 3.41 10.83
C THR A 393 8.21 3.72 12.14
N ASN A 394 9.52 4.02 12.09
CA ASN A 394 10.32 4.46 13.23
C ASN A 394 10.29 6.00 13.42
N GLY A 395 9.65 6.75 12.52
CA GLY A 395 9.62 8.21 12.53
C GLY A 395 10.87 8.88 11.93
N THR A 396 11.71 8.12 11.21
CA THR A 396 12.89 8.64 10.49
C THR A 396 12.44 9.28 9.18
N THR A 397 12.90 10.50 8.89
CA THR A 397 12.64 11.13 7.60
C THR A 397 13.46 10.45 6.50
N VAL A 398 12.77 9.81 5.54
CA VAL A 398 13.37 9.06 4.42
C VAL A 398 13.27 9.80 3.10
N TRP A 399 12.41 10.81 3.02
CA TRP A 399 12.29 11.73 1.89
C TRP A 399 11.88 13.12 2.38
N GLU A 400 12.42 14.18 1.76
CA GLU A 400 12.09 15.57 2.10
C GLU A 400 12.21 16.49 0.89
N TYR A 401 11.19 17.31 0.68
CA TYR A 401 11.06 18.28 -0.40
C TYR A 401 10.45 19.58 0.10
N ILE A 402 10.90 20.72 -0.41
CA ILE A 402 10.30 22.03 -0.15
C ILE A 402 9.78 22.61 -1.47
N ASN A 403 8.47 22.91 -1.53
CA ASN A 403 7.81 23.54 -2.67
C ASN A 403 8.58 24.78 -3.14
N PRO A 404 9.10 24.78 -4.37
CA PRO A 404 9.90 25.88 -4.90
C PRO A 404 9.08 26.97 -5.57
N VAL A 405 7.75 26.98 -5.46
CA VAL A 405 6.87 27.92 -6.17
C VAL A 405 6.12 28.81 -5.19
N ASN A 406 6.14 30.13 -5.45
CA ASN A 406 5.32 31.12 -4.77
C ASN A 406 4.50 31.96 -5.77
N GLY A 407 3.83 33.01 -5.31
CA GLY A 407 3.02 33.89 -6.16
C GLY A 407 3.77 34.66 -7.25
N THR A 408 5.11 34.58 -7.31
CA THR A 408 5.95 35.14 -8.38
C THR A 408 6.45 34.08 -9.37
N GLY A 409 6.17 32.80 -9.12
CA GLY A 409 6.62 31.65 -9.91
C GLY A 409 7.69 30.82 -9.18
N PRO A 410 8.46 30.00 -9.93
CA PRO A 410 9.56 29.22 -9.36
C PRO A 410 10.68 30.09 -8.77
N MET A 411 11.16 29.69 -7.60
CA MET A 411 12.21 30.36 -6.84
C MET A 411 13.61 29.91 -7.30
N THR A 412 14.63 30.73 -7.02
CA THR A 412 16.04 30.39 -7.28
C THR A 412 16.69 29.81 -6.02
N GLN A 413 17.57 28.82 -6.18
CA GLN A 413 18.36 28.30 -5.05
C GLN A 413 19.13 29.43 -4.34
N GLY A 414 19.03 29.46 -3.01
CA GLY A 414 19.60 30.51 -2.16
C GLY A 414 18.64 31.66 -1.83
N ASP A 415 17.47 31.73 -2.46
CA ASP A 415 16.44 32.73 -2.11
C ASP A 415 15.86 32.48 -0.70
N LEU A 416 15.41 33.57 -0.05
CA LEU A 416 14.63 33.48 1.18
C LEU A 416 13.22 32.94 0.85
N ILE A 417 12.87 31.83 1.48
CA ILE A 417 11.57 31.16 1.29
C ILE A 417 10.46 32.04 1.86
N SER A 418 9.45 32.33 1.04
CA SER A 418 8.25 33.04 1.45
C SER A 418 7.11 32.79 0.47
N GLY A 419 5.90 32.59 1.00
CA GLY A 419 4.68 32.48 0.21
C GLY A 419 4.58 31.20 -0.64
N ASN A 420 5.26 30.12 -0.25
CA ASN A 420 5.26 28.83 -0.92
C ASN A 420 4.23 27.85 -0.32
N ASN A 421 3.16 28.37 0.27
CA ASN A 421 2.15 27.58 0.96
C ASN A 421 1.48 26.58 0.00
N VAL A 422 1.19 25.39 0.53
CA VAL A 422 0.45 24.33 -0.15
C VAL A 422 -0.61 23.81 0.79
N PHE A 423 -1.84 23.64 0.31
CA PHE A 423 -2.93 23.16 1.16
C PHE A 423 -2.69 21.73 1.65
N ARG A 424 -2.47 20.82 0.70
CA ARG A 424 -2.16 19.40 0.88
C ARG A 424 -1.32 18.89 -0.31
N CYS A 425 -0.67 17.74 -0.12
CA CYS A 425 -0.06 16.97 -1.20
C CYS A 425 -0.43 15.49 -1.05
N PHE A 426 -0.40 14.78 -2.18
CA PHE A 426 -0.68 13.35 -2.24
C PHE A 426 0.39 12.65 -3.07
N ARG A 427 0.78 11.43 -2.70
CA ARG A 427 1.64 10.58 -3.50
C ARG A 427 0.85 9.42 -4.06
N TYR A 428 1.00 9.23 -5.35
CA TYR A 428 0.43 8.14 -6.11
C TYR A 428 1.54 7.16 -6.44
N SER A 429 1.25 5.85 -6.34
CA SER A 429 2.19 4.80 -6.74
C SER A 429 2.54 4.91 -8.22
N THR A 430 3.66 4.32 -8.63
CA THR A 430 4.10 4.34 -10.03
C THR A 430 3.13 3.62 -10.98
N ASP A 431 2.33 2.70 -10.45
CA ASP A 431 1.31 1.92 -11.15
C ASP A 431 -0.12 2.47 -10.96
N TYR A 432 -0.28 3.64 -10.33
CA TYR A 432 -1.59 4.25 -10.13
C TYR A 432 -2.34 4.39 -11.46
N ALA A 433 -3.59 3.90 -11.51
CA ALA A 433 -4.38 3.82 -12.75
C ALA A 433 -4.45 5.14 -13.53
N GLY A 434 -4.54 6.29 -12.84
CA GLY A 434 -4.59 7.62 -13.44
C GLY A 434 -3.31 8.05 -14.18
N LEU A 435 -2.22 7.31 -14.00
CA LEU A 435 -0.94 7.51 -14.69
C LEU A 435 -0.74 6.54 -15.86
N SER A 436 -1.58 5.52 -15.99
CA SER A 436 -1.46 4.49 -17.03
C SER A 436 -1.55 5.11 -18.42
N GLY A 437 -0.59 4.74 -19.28
CA GLY A 437 -0.48 5.26 -20.65
C GLY A 437 0.02 6.71 -20.77
N GLN A 438 0.31 7.40 -19.66
CA GLN A 438 0.84 8.76 -19.68
C GLN A 438 2.36 8.79 -19.83
N THR A 439 2.88 9.87 -20.44
CA THR A 439 4.34 10.07 -20.53
C THR A 439 4.84 10.81 -19.30
N LEU A 440 5.57 10.11 -18.42
CA LEU A 440 6.07 10.64 -17.13
C LEU A 440 7.56 10.99 -17.18
N THR A 441 8.06 11.37 -18.37
CA THR A 441 9.47 11.73 -18.56
C THR A 441 9.81 12.97 -17.71
N PRO A 442 10.89 12.92 -16.90
CA PRO A 442 11.36 14.09 -16.17
C PRO A 442 11.60 15.30 -17.08
N GLN A 443 11.00 16.44 -16.72
CA GLN A 443 11.09 17.72 -17.44
C GLN A 443 12.06 18.69 -16.76
N GLY A 444 12.89 18.16 -15.84
CA GLY A 444 13.81 18.92 -14.99
C GLY A 444 13.16 19.42 -13.70
N TYR A 445 13.99 20.01 -12.84
CA TYR A 445 13.57 20.61 -11.58
C TYR A 445 12.69 21.84 -11.77
N ILE A 446 11.78 22.08 -10.81
CA ILE A 446 10.91 23.25 -10.84
C ILE A 446 11.70 24.50 -10.45
N GLU A 447 12.55 24.40 -9.42
CA GLU A 447 13.40 25.49 -8.96
C GLU A 447 14.52 25.86 -9.95
N ILE A 448 14.93 27.12 -9.91
CA ILE A 448 15.97 27.64 -10.77
C ILE A 448 17.34 27.44 -10.10
N GLY A 449 18.27 26.82 -10.85
CA GLY A 449 19.65 26.64 -10.40
C GLY A 449 19.86 25.47 -9.43
N SER A 450 18.98 24.46 -9.47
CA SER A 450 19.15 23.23 -8.70
C SER A 450 20.53 22.61 -8.95
N SER A 451 21.21 22.28 -7.86
CA SER A 451 22.45 21.50 -7.88
C SER A 451 22.27 20.11 -7.29
N PHE A 452 21.03 19.79 -6.89
CA PHE A 452 20.67 18.46 -6.44
C PHE A 452 20.88 17.51 -7.60
N THR A 453 21.80 16.57 -7.41
CA THR A 453 21.89 15.39 -8.23
C THR A 453 21.09 14.34 -7.50
N CYS A 454 19.89 14.06 -7.99
CA CYS A 454 19.22 12.85 -7.57
C CYS A 454 20.12 11.71 -8.01
N ASP A 455 20.77 11.06 -7.06
CA ASP A 455 21.46 9.83 -7.32
C ASP A 455 20.37 8.78 -7.52
N THR A 456 19.74 8.79 -8.70
CA THR A 456 18.94 7.68 -9.21
C THR A 456 19.82 6.45 -9.47
N THR A 457 21.09 6.48 -9.05
CA THR A 457 21.94 5.30 -8.87
C THR A 457 21.75 4.66 -7.48
N SER A 458 20.50 4.53 -7.03
CA SER A 458 20.14 3.16 -6.64
C SER A 458 19.80 2.46 -7.93
N PRO A 459 20.65 1.58 -8.46
CA PRO A 459 20.37 0.90 -9.70
C PRO A 459 19.10 0.06 -9.51
N THR A 460 17.96 0.52 -10.03
CA THR A 460 16.95 -0.38 -10.62
C THR A 460 17.43 -0.85 -12.00
N ASN A 461 18.75 -1.03 -12.12
CA ASN A 461 19.48 -1.51 -13.28
C ASN A 461 20.80 -2.03 -12.75
N CYS A 462 20.78 -3.27 -12.25
CA CYS A 462 21.96 -3.91 -11.72
C CYS A 462 23.17 -3.66 -12.62
N ASP A 463 24.26 -3.13 -12.07
CA ASP A 463 25.49 -2.99 -12.84
C ASP A 463 26.15 -4.36 -12.95
N VAL A 464 25.66 -5.12 -13.94
CA VAL A 464 26.11 -6.47 -14.26
C VAL A 464 27.63 -6.50 -14.48
N THR A 465 28.20 -5.42 -15.00
CA THR A 465 29.64 -5.36 -15.27
C THR A 465 30.48 -5.30 -14.00
N THR A 466 30.02 -4.58 -12.97
CA THR A 466 30.73 -4.53 -11.68
C THR A 466 30.48 -5.77 -10.84
N ILE A 467 29.27 -6.35 -10.91
CA ILE A 467 28.95 -7.61 -10.25
C ILE A 467 29.84 -8.74 -10.77
N PHE A 468 29.89 -8.94 -12.09
CA PHE A 468 30.68 -9.99 -12.72
C PHE A 468 32.19 -9.71 -12.69
N ALA A 469 32.62 -8.46 -12.52
CA ALA A 469 34.03 -8.16 -12.28
C ALA A 469 34.50 -8.49 -10.85
N ASN A 470 33.58 -8.69 -9.90
CA ASN A 470 33.91 -9.03 -8.51
C ASN A 470 34.08 -10.55 -8.34
N GLU A 471 35.33 -11.01 -8.28
CA GLU A 471 35.67 -12.44 -8.23
C GLU A 471 36.02 -12.95 -6.81
N ILE A 472 35.93 -12.08 -5.80
CA ILE A 472 36.53 -12.34 -4.47
C ILE A 472 35.58 -12.14 -3.29
N THR A 473 34.50 -11.38 -3.47
CA THR A 473 33.53 -11.04 -2.40
C THR A 473 32.13 -11.14 -2.97
N ASN A 474 31.11 -11.26 -2.12
CA ASN A 474 29.72 -11.28 -2.57
C ASN A 474 29.39 -10.05 -3.43
N ALA A 475 28.75 -10.29 -4.57
CA ALA A 475 28.08 -9.28 -5.37
C ALA A 475 26.80 -9.89 -5.93
N VAL A 476 25.68 -9.32 -5.52
CA VAL A 476 24.34 -9.71 -5.97
C VAL A 476 23.49 -8.46 -6.13
N CYS A 477 22.59 -8.49 -7.10
CA CYS A 477 21.60 -7.45 -7.29
C CYS A 477 20.34 -8.06 -7.89
N PHE A 478 19.19 -7.66 -7.35
CA PHE A 478 17.89 -7.96 -7.91
C PHE A 478 17.35 -6.74 -8.65
N ASP A 479 16.69 -6.99 -9.77
CA ASP A 479 16.14 -5.97 -10.64
C ASP A 479 14.75 -6.35 -11.12
N ILE A 480 13.99 -5.36 -11.61
CA ILE A 480 12.66 -5.59 -12.18
C ILE A 480 12.61 -4.96 -13.56
N VAL A 481 12.36 -5.80 -14.57
CA VAL A 481 12.21 -5.36 -15.96
C VAL A 481 10.99 -6.06 -16.55
N ASP A 482 10.01 -5.30 -17.02
CA ASP A 482 8.82 -5.83 -17.72
C ASP A 482 8.16 -7.02 -16.99
N HIS A 483 7.87 -6.87 -15.69
CA HIS A 483 7.21 -7.88 -14.83
C HIS A 483 8.04 -9.14 -14.56
N VAL A 484 9.31 -9.12 -14.95
CA VAL A 484 10.30 -10.14 -14.64
C VAL A 484 11.19 -9.63 -13.52
N ARG A 485 11.26 -10.39 -12.43
CA ARG A 485 12.32 -10.24 -11.43
C ARG A 485 13.59 -10.89 -11.99
N LYS A 486 14.68 -10.14 -12.03
CA LYS A 486 16.00 -10.60 -12.42
C LYS A 486 16.94 -10.64 -11.22
N CYS A 487 17.85 -11.61 -11.19
CA CYS A 487 18.93 -11.67 -10.22
C CYS A 487 20.26 -11.82 -10.95
N PHE A 488 21.15 -10.85 -10.75
CA PHE A 488 22.52 -10.89 -11.23
C PHE A 488 23.45 -11.18 -10.06
N THR A 489 24.26 -12.21 -10.16
CA THR A 489 25.12 -12.63 -9.05
C THR A 489 26.41 -13.24 -9.53
N ASN A 490 27.47 -13.04 -8.74
CA ASN A 490 28.74 -13.76 -8.87
C ASN A 490 28.78 -15.07 -8.05
N ASN A 491 27.68 -15.43 -7.36
CA ASN A 491 27.52 -16.66 -6.60
C ASN A 491 28.62 -16.89 -5.53
N ILE A 492 29.13 -15.81 -4.93
CA ILE A 492 29.97 -15.85 -3.73
C ILE A 492 29.08 -15.51 -2.52
N PRO A 493 28.92 -16.36 -1.49
CA PRO A 493 28.14 -16.02 -0.30
C PRO A 493 28.75 -14.83 0.47
N ALA A 494 27.92 -14.00 1.09
CA ALA A 494 28.39 -12.93 1.98
C ALA A 494 28.76 -13.43 3.39
N HIS A 495 28.19 -14.56 3.80
CA HIS A 495 28.42 -15.18 5.11
C HIS A 495 29.73 -15.97 5.13
N GLN A 496 30.16 -16.39 6.33
CA GLN A 496 31.33 -17.27 6.48
C GLN A 496 31.06 -18.65 5.87
N TYR A 497 32.01 -19.18 5.11
CA TYR A 497 31.88 -20.48 4.43
C TYR A 497 33.11 -21.36 4.67
N GLY A 498 32.91 -22.66 4.52
CA GLY A 498 33.92 -23.67 4.82
C GLY A 498 34.14 -23.88 6.32
N PRO A 499 35.18 -24.66 6.70
CA PRO A 499 36.14 -25.33 5.83
C PRO A 499 35.49 -26.46 5.01
N PHE A 500 35.89 -26.60 3.75
CA PHE A 500 35.48 -27.71 2.89
C PHE A 500 36.47 -28.87 3.00
N ALA A 501 36.01 -30.12 2.94
CA ALA A 501 36.92 -31.25 2.79
C ALA A 501 37.20 -31.48 1.30
N GLY A 502 38.35 -31.04 0.81
CA GLY A 502 38.75 -31.19 -0.60
C GLY A 502 39.78 -30.15 -1.03
N ALA A 503 40.17 -30.20 -2.31
CA ALA A 503 41.11 -29.24 -2.91
C ALA A 503 40.41 -28.09 -3.68
N ASN A 504 39.07 -28.11 -3.77
CA ASN A 504 38.32 -27.09 -4.49
C ASN A 504 38.29 -25.80 -3.69
N THR A 505 38.46 -24.67 -4.36
CA THR A 505 38.37 -23.32 -3.79
C THR A 505 37.22 -22.58 -4.45
N ILE A 506 36.48 -21.77 -3.69
CA ILE A 506 35.44 -20.92 -4.27
C ILE A 506 36.04 -19.90 -5.24
N GLY A 507 35.31 -19.57 -6.30
CA GLY A 507 35.59 -18.48 -7.22
C GLY A 507 34.29 -17.87 -7.73
N GLY A 508 34.35 -16.64 -8.23
CA GLY A 508 33.18 -15.99 -8.83
C GLY A 508 32.67 -16.75 -10.04
N GLN A 509 31.35 -16.76 -10.19
CA GLN A 509 30.62 -17.39 -11.28
C GLN A 509 29.42 -16.51 -11.63
N ASP A 510 29.40 -16.03 -12.87
CA ASP A 510 28.38 -15.10 -13.34
C ASP A 510 27.07 -15.82 -13.64
N PHE A 511 25.99 -15.45 -12.96
CA PHE A 511 24.64 -15.90 -13.26
C PHE A 511 23.67 -14.73 -13.44
N GLU A 512 22.77 -14.92 -14.40
CA GLU A 512 21.56 -14.13 -14.57
C GLU A 512 20.38 -15.10 -14.44
N TYR A 513 19.58 -14.90 -13.39
CA TYR A 513 18.33 -15.61 -13.18
C TYR A 513 17.17 -14.69 -13.50
N SER A 514 16.08 -15.25 -14.03
CA SER A 514 14.85 -14.55 -14.37
C SER A 514 13.67 -15.35 -13.83
N MET A 515 12.68 -14.69 -13.25
CA MET A 515 11.48 -15.30 -12.69
C MET A 515 10.34 -14.29 -12.69
N CYS A 516 9.08 -14.74 -12.67
CA CYS A 516 7.98 -13.79 -12.64
C CYS A 516 7.96 -12.98 -11.35
N LEU A 517 7.72 -11.66 -11.48
CA LEU A 517 7.54 -10.77 -10.34
C LEU A 517 6.30 -11.18 -9.55
N TYR A 518 5.23 -11.51 -10.28
CA TYR A 518 3.94 -11.98 -9.77
C TYR A 518 3.68 -13.43 -10.25
N PRO A 519 4.18 -14.43 -9.51
CA PRO A 519 3.98 -15.84 -9.87
C PRO A 519 2.53 -16.30 -9.65
N GLU A 520 2.05 -17.18 -10.53
CA GLU A 520 0.69 -17.74 -10.43
C GLU A 520 0.70 -19.15 -9.87
N LEU A 521 -0.20 -19.41 -8.91
CA LEU A 521 -0.33 -20.73 -8.31
C LEU A 521 -1.09 -21.67 -9.26
N THR A 522 -0.50 -22.82 -9.55
CA THR A 522 -1.14 -23.87 -10.34
C THR A 522 -1.57 -25.05 -9.46
N THR A 523 -2.56 -25.80 -9.94
CA THR A 523 -2.96 -27.07 -9.34
C THR A 523 -2.04 -28.23 -9.74
N SER A 524 -1.20 -28.03 -10.77
CA SER A 524 -0.23 -29.01 -11.22
C SER A 524 1.09 -28.86 -10.47
N VAL A 525 1.64 -29.98 -10.00
CA VAL A 525 2.97 -29.97 -9.38
C VAL A 525 4.02 -30.16 -10.47
N THR A 526 5.00 -29.27 -10.52
CA THR A 526 6.20 -29.44 -11.35
C THR A 526 7.29 -30.07 -10.49
N GLU A 527 7.47 -31.39 -10.61
CA GLU A 527 8.54 -32.08 -9.89
C GLU A 527 9.92 -31.62 -10.37
N ILE A 528 10.82 -31.36 -9.42
CA ILE A 528 12.22 -31.11 -9.74
C ILE A 528 12.91 -32.47 -9.82
N ILE A 529 13.15 -32.92 -11.04
CA ILE A 529 13.82 -34.18 -11.33
C ILE A 529 14.96 -33.96 -12.33
N GLU A 530 15.99 -34.78 -12.25
CA GLU A 530 17.00 -34.86 -13.29
C GLU A 530 16.46 -35.66 -14.49
N ASP A 531 16.70 -35.18 -15.71
CA ASP A 531 16.40 -35.90 -16.95
C ASP A 531 17.71 -36.26 -17.68
N PRO A 532 18.39 -37.34 -17.26
CA PRO A 532 19.66 -37.73 -17.87
C PRO A 532 19.52 -38.17 -19.34
N SER A 533 18.30 -38.29 -19.88
CA SER A 533 18.05 -38.59 -21.28
C SER A 533 18.09 -37.35 -22.19
N SER A 534 17.89 -36.16 -21.63
CA SER A 534 18.00 -34.88 -22.34
C SER A 534 19.48 -34.51 -22.59
N GLN A 535 19.90 -34.58 -23.85
CA GLN A 535 21.28 -34.27 -24.23
C GLN A 535 21.61 -32.79 -23.97
N GLY A 536 22.31 -32.52 -22.86
CA GLY A 536 22.89 -31.22 -22.54
C GLY A 536 21.99 -30.29 -21.72
N CYS A 537 20.79 -30.70 -21.31
CA CYS A 537 19.97 -29.99 -20.31
C CYS A 537 19.31 -30.96 -19.32
N GLY A 538 20.02 -32.04 -19.00
CA GLY A 538 19.50 -33.14 -18.20
C GLY A 538 19.72 -33.03 -16.69
N GLY A 539 20.37 -31.96 -16.22
CA GLY A 539 20.71 -31.80 -14.81
C GLY A 539 19.55 -31.34 -13.92
N GLY A 540 18.33 -31.21 -14.46
CA GLY A 540 17.16 -30.75 -13.72
C GLY A 540 17.13 -29.23 -13.51
N PHE A 541 16.49 -28.80 -12.41
CA PHE A 541 16.39 -27.40 -11.98
C PHE A 541 17.11 -27.19 -10.65
N ILE A 542 17.71 -26.01 -10.51
CA ILE A 542 17.99 -25.41 -9.20
C ILE A 542 16.64 -24.95 -8.63
N PHE A 543 16.41 -25.14 -7.33
CA PHE A 543 15.14 -24.76 -6.71
C PHE A 543 14.91 -23.24 -6.75
N GLY A 544 15.95 -22.48 -6.41
CA GLY A 544 15.87 -21.03 -6.37
C GLY A 544 17.22 -20.40 -6.08
N VAL A 545 17.22 -19.08 -5.98
CA VAL A 545 18.38 -18.27 -5.64
C VAL A 545 18.10 -17.55 -4.32
N SER A 546 19.08 -17.58 -3.42
CA SER A 546 18.98 -16.88 -2.13
C SER A 546 19.07 -15.36 -2.28
N ASP A 547 18.69 -14.65 -1.22
CA ASP A 547 18.91 -13.21 -1.02
C ASP A 547 20.39 -12.80 -1.22
N GLN A 548 21.32 -13.74 -1.00
CA GLN A 548 22.76 -13.55 -1.21
C GLN A 548 23.25 -13.97 -2.61
N GLY A 549 22.37 -14.39 -3.52
CA GLY A 549 22.75 -14.82 -4.87
C GLY A 549 23.37 -16.22 -4.93
N VAL A 550 23.23 -17.03 -3.88
CA VAL A 550 23.69 -18.43 -3.85
C VAL A 550 22.54 -19.37 -4.14
N ASN A 551 22.82 -20.41 -4.94
CA ASN A 551 21.84 -21.38 -5.39
C ASN A 551 21.37 -22.35 -4.30
N TYR A 552 20.05 -22.57 -4.22
CA TYR A 552 19.43 -23.68 -3.51
C TYR A 552 19.32 -24.90 -4.43
N SER A 553 20.20 -25.86 -4.26
CA SER A 553 20.33 -27.05 -5.09
C SER A 553 19.90 -28.30 -4.31
N PRO A 554 18.60 -28.67 -4.33
CA PRO A 554 18.12 -29.77 -3.49
C PRO A 554 18.80 -31.12 -3.77
N PHE A 555 19.22 -31.42 -5.00
CA PHE A 555 19.77 -32.72 -5.40
C PHE A 555 21.27 -32.66 -5.65
N ALA A 556 21.95 -33.77 -5.42
CA ALA A 556 23.28 -34.03 -5.97
C ALA A 556 23.17 -35.12 -7.05
N ARG A 557 23.99 -35.03 -8.10
CA ARG A 557 24.06 -36.04 -9.18
C ARG A 557 24.79 -37.31 -8.71
N LEU A 558 24.24 -37.94 -7.68
CA LEU A 558 24.78 -39.11 -7.00
C LEU A 558 23.71 -40.19 -6.93
N TYR A 559 24.05 -41.39 -7.39
CA TYR A 559 23.12 -42.51 -7.46
C TYR A 559 23.73 -43.75 -6.83
N TRP A 560 22.88 -44.73 -6.52
CA TRP A 560 23.36 -46.08 -6.25
C TRP A 560 24.20 -46.60 -7.42
N VAL A 561 25.41 -47.09 -7.12
CA VAL A 561 26.30 -47.70 -8.11
C VAL A 561 26.31 -49.20 -7.91
N ASN A 562 26.04 -49.94 -8.98
CA ASN A 562 26.14 -51.39 -8.96
C ASN A 562 27.59 -51.80 -8.62
N PRO A 563 27.83 -52.54 -7.52
CA PRO A 563 29.18 -52.85 -7.05
C PRO A 563 29.98 -53.71 -8.04
N ASN A 564 29.29 -54.47 -8.90
CA ASN A 564 29.91 -55.38 -9.86
C ASN A 564 30.18 -54.72 -11.22
N THR A 565 29.23 -53.91 -11.72
CA THR A 565 29.30 -53.35 -13.09
C THR A 565 29.69 -51.88 -13.14
N GLN A 566 29.69 -51.20 -11.99
CA GLN A 566 29.89 -49.74 -11.89
C GLN A 566 28.83 -48.92 -12.64
N GLN A 567 27.68 -49.51 -12.97
CA GLN A 567 26.56 -48.79 -13.59
C GLN A 567 25.74 -48.07 -12.52
N GLU A 568 25.40 -46.80 -12.77
CA GLU A 568 24.50 -45.99 -11.96
C GLU A 568 23.05 -46.52 -12.07
N ASN A 569 22.33 -46.60 -10.95
CA ASN A 569 20.89 -46.84 -10.92
C ASN A 569 20.16 -45.52 -10.61
N LEU A 570 19.60 -44.94 -11.67
CA LEU A 570 18.92 -43.64 -11.64
C LEU A 570 17.60 -43.62 -10.85
N ASN A 571 17.14 -44.77 -10.33
CA ASN A 571 15.94 -44.83 -9.47
C ASN A 571 16.27 -44.71 -7.98
N TRP A 572 17.54 -44.55 -7.61
CA TRP A 572 18.00 -44.47 -6.23
C TRP A 572 19.01 -43.33 -6.09
N HIS A 573 18.51 -42.16 -5.72
CA HIS A 573 19.28 -40.93 -5.59
C HIS A 573 19.85 -40.81 -4.18
N ILE A 574 21.15 -40.58 -4.08
CA ILE A 574 21.82 -40.42 -2.78
C ILE A 574 21.67 -38.97 -2.32
N GLU A 575 21.28 -38.80 -1.06
CA GLU A 575 21.21 -37.48 -0.43
C GLU A 575 22.58 -36.84 -0.27
N ALA A 576 22.68 -35.57 -0.64
CA ALA A 576 23.91 -34.80 -0.61
C ALA A 576 24.53 -34.75 0.79
N ASP A 577 23.68 -34.59 1.81
CA ASP A 577 24.04 -34.49 3.23
C ASP A 577 24.82 -35.71 3.75
N PHE A 578 24.62 -36.88 3.14
CA PHE A 578 25.30 -38.11 3.57
C PHE A 578 26.67 -38.33 2.92
N THR A 579 26.93 -37.71 1.76
CA THR A 579 28.09 -38.05 0.93
C THR A 579 29.02 -36.89 0.67
N LEU A 580 28.50 -35.68 0.68
CA LEU A 580 29.26 -34.47 0.41
C LEU A 580 29.74 -33.86 1.71
N ASN A 581 30.97 -33.38 1.71
CA ASN A 581 31.51 -32.66 2.85
C ASN A 581 31.07 -31.20 2.76
N MET A 582 29.92 -30.92 3.37
CA MET A 582 29.33 -29.59 3.44
C MET A 582 29.85 -28.81 4.64
N ASP A 583 29.78 -27.49 4.58
CA ASP A 583 30.06 -26.61 5.71
C ASP A 583 28.83 -26.45 6.62
N LEU A 584 28.94 -25.58 7.63
CA LEU A 584 27.84 -25.30 8.58
C LEU A 584 26.63 -24.61 7.94
N ASN A 585 26.76 -24.15 6.70
CA ASN A 585 25.67 -23.57 5.92
C ASN A 585 25.06 -24.59 4.95
N GLY A 586 25.37 -25.88 5.11
CA GLY A 586 24.79 -26.91 4.27
C GLY A 586 25.23 -26.80 2.81
N GLY A 587 26.34 -26.10 2.55
CA GLY A 587 26.84 -25.87 1.20
C GLY A 587 28.24 -26.44 0.98
N HIS A 588 28.62 -26.58 -0.28
CA HIS A 588 29.96 -27.00 -0.66
C HIS A 588 30.44 -26.36 -1.96
N VAL A 589 31.72 -26.53 -2.29
CA VAL A 589 32.30 -26.08 -3.56
C VAL A 589 32.54 -27.26 -4.51
N ASN A 590 31.95 -27.22 -5.70
CA ASN A 590 32.17 -28.25 -6.73
C ASN A 590 33.52 -28.06 -7.47
N ASN A 591 33.81 -28.93 -8.44
CA ASN A 591 35.06 -28.93 -9.21
C ASN A 591 35.21 -27.75 -10.20
N VAL A 592 34.18 -26.92 -10.36
CA VAL A 592 34.21 -25.65 -11.12
C VAL A 592 34.15 -24.44 -10.20
N SER A 593 34.57 -24.60 -8.94
CA SER A 593 34.69 -23.53 -7.95
C SER A 593 33.36 -22.87 -7.54
N ARG A 594 32.22 -23.51 -7.81
CA ARG A 594 30.89 -22.97 -7.49
C ARG A 594 30.41 -23.43 -6.11
N TYR A 595 30.07 -22.48 -5.25
CA TYR A 595 29.41 -22.71 -3.97
C TYR A 595 27.89 -22.77 -4.12
N HIS A 596 27.20 -23.68 -3.43
CA HIS A 596 25.74 -23.84 -3.47
C HIS A 596 25.28 -24.64 -2.25
N TYR A 597 24.01 -24.46 -1.88
CA TYR A 597 23.40 -25.13 -0.74
C TYR A 597 22.69 -26.41 -1.17
N HIS A 598 22.87 -27.48 -0.39
CA HIS A 598 22.04 -28.69 -0.42
C HIS A 598 21.18 -28.82 0.85
N ASN A 599 21.49 -28.06 1.90
CA ASN A 599 20.79 -28.01 3.17
C ASN A 599 20.61 -26.54 3.60
N ILE A 600 19.95 -26.27 4.73
CA ILE A 600 19.73 -24.91 5.21
C ILE A 600 21.06 -24.22 5.60
N PRO A 601 21.23 -22.93 5.25
CA PRO A 601 22.35 -22.08 5.70
C PRO A 601 22.35 -21.79 7.22
N ASN A 602 22.55 -22.83 8.04
CA ASN A 602 22.31 -22.73 9.48
C ASN A 602 23.22 -21.71 10.19
N ASP A 603 24.48 -21.57 9.80
CA ASP A 603 25.37 -20.56 10.41
C ASP A 603 24.91 -19.14 10.05
N TYR A 604 24.59 -18.89 8.78
CA TYR A 604 24.05 -17.63 8.27
C TYR A 604 22.74 -17.24 8.95
N PHE A 605 21.79 -18.19 9.05
CA PHE A 605 20.50 -17.96 9.67
C PHE A 605 20.62 -17.58 11.15
N ASN A 606 21.53 -18.23 11.88
CA ASN A 606 21.69 -18.00 13.32
C ASN A 606 22.58 -16.80 13.64
N ASN A 607 23.71 -16.63 12.94
CA ASN A 607 24.74 -15.66 13.33
C ASN A 607 24.61 -14.31 12.62
N ASP A 608 24.15 -14.30 11.37
CA ASP A 608 24.03 -13.08 10.57
C ASP A 608 22.59 -12.55 10.62
N LEU A 609 21.59 -13.42 10.38
CA LEU A 609 20.18 -13.03 10.38
C LEU A 609 19.51 -13.11 11.76
N ASN A 610 20.12 -13.77 12.74
CA ASN A 610 19.58 -13.95 14.10
C ASN A 610 18.15 -14.53 14.12
N ILE A 611 17.86 -15.51 13.28
CA ILE A 611 16.54 -16.14 13.26
C ILE A 611 16.37 -17.05 14.48
N ASP A 612 15.68 -16.56 15.51
CA ASP A 612 15.49 -17.25 16.80
C ASP A 612 14.06 -17.74 17.05
N GLY A 613 13.15 -17.48 16.10
CA GLY A 613 11.74 -17.85 16.15
C GLY A 613 10.84 -16.91 16.95
N THR A 614 11.35 -15.75 17.39
CA THR A 614 10.54 -14.70 18.03
C THR A 614 9.76 -13.85 17.02
N SER A 615 10.22 -13.80 15.77
CA SER A 615 9.60 -13.10 14.64
C SER A 615 9.44 -14.01 13.42
N HIS A 616 8.61 -13.58 12.47
CA HIS A 616 8.53 -14.22 11.16
C HIS A 616 9.92 -14.19 10.52
N SER A 617 10.30 -15.28 9.85
CA SER A 617 11.58 -15.37 9.13
C SER A 617 11.62 -14.29 8.04
N PRO A 618 12.77 -13.63 7.81
CA PRO A 618 12.91 -12.69 6.71
C PRO A 618 12.80 -13.40 5.36
N LEU A 619 12.54 -12.65 4.29
CA LEU A 619 12.65 -13.17 2.92
C LEU A 619 14.08 -13.64 2.63
N LEU A 620 14.22 -14.90 2.20
CA LEU A 620 15.52 -15.54 1.96
C LEU A 620 15.85 -15.76 0.48
N GLY A 621 15.01 -15.27 -0.43
CA GLY A 621 15.20 -15.38 -1.87
C GLY A 621 13.95 -15.82 -2.59
N TYR A 622 14.12 -16.28 -3.83
CA TYR A 622 13.03 -16.61 -4.74
C TYR A 622 13.27 -17.95 -5.44
N ALA A 623 12.20 -18.73 -5.57
CA ALA A 623 12.19 -19.98 -6.32
C ALA A 623 12.18 -19.73 -7.83
N ALA A 624 12.55 -20.74 -8.62
CA ALA A 624 12.62 -20.65 -10.08
C ALA A 624 11.26 -20.33 -10.73
N ASP A 625 10.16 -20.58 -10.02
CA ASP A 625 8.79 -20.26 -10.41
C ASP A 625 8.30 -18.88 -9.91
N GLY A 626 9.17 -18.13 -9.24
CA GLY A 626 8.96 -16.74 -8.82
C GLY A 626 8.43 -16.55 -7.40
N PHE A 627 7.99 -17.60 -6.70
CA PHE A 627 7.50 -17.47 -5.33
C PHE A 627 8.62 -17.24 -4.32
N PRO A 628 8.35 -16.48 -3.24
CA PRO A 628 9.33 -16.18 -2.20
C PRO A 628 9.66 -17.42 -1.35
N ILE A 629 10.87 -17.42 -0.79
CA ILE A 629 11.40 -18.49 0.06
C ILE A 629 11.63 -17.93 1.46
N TYR A 630 11.14 -18.62 2.49
CA TYR A 630 11.33 -18.29 3.90
C TYR A 630 11.90 -19.48 4.67
N TYR A 631 12.36 -19.24 5.90
CA TYR A 631 12.68 -20.30 6.85
C TYR A 631 11.47 -20.62 7.74
N LYS A 632 11.53 -21.73 8.47
CA LYS A 632 10.41 -22.38 9.17
C LYS A 632 9.62 -21.54 10.18
N HIS A 633 10.10 -20.38 10.60
CA HIS A 633 9.40 -19.54 11.57
C HIS A 633 8.46 -18.59 10.84
N LEU A 634 7.16 -18.84 10.95
CA LEU A 634 6.13 -18.15 10.17
C LEU A 634 4.96 -17.74 11.08
N TYR A 635 4.06 -16.89 10.60
CA TYR A 635 2.87 -16.53 11.37
C TYR A 635 2.03 -17.78 11.67
N SER A 636 1.60 -17.92 12.93
CA SER A 636 0.85 -19.07 13.39
C SER A 636 -0.51 -19.16 12.70
N ASN A 637 -1.14 -18.02 12.46
CA ASN A 637 -2.30 -17.91 11.59
C ASN A 637 -1.84 -17.36 10.22
N PRO A 638 -2.04 -18.11 9.12
CA PRO A 638 -1.63 -17.64 7.80
C PRO A 638 -2.42 -16.42 7.30
N ASN A 639 -3.52 -16.02 7.95
CA ASN A 639 -4.32 -14.86 7.54
C ASN A 639 -4.25 -13.68 8.53
N ASP A 640 -3.43 -13.79 9.59
CA ASP A 640 -3.39 -12.78 10.65
C ASP A 640 -1.99 -12.73 11.28
N PRO A 641 -1.21 -11.67 11.01
CA PRO A 641 0.16 -11.55 11.52
C PRO A 641 0.21 -11.30 13.04
N THR A 642 -0.92 -10.98 13.68
CA THR A 642 -0.97 -10.62 15.11
C THR A 642 -1.03 -11.82 16.06
N VAL A 643 -1.33 -13.02 15.54
CA VAL A 643 -1.53 -14.25 16.34
C VAL A 643 -0.20 -14.88 16.80
N GLY A 644 0.94 -14.27 16.46
CA GLY A 644 2.29 -14.70 16.84
C GLY A 644 2.90 -15.70 15.86
N VAL A 645 4.08 -16.23 16.20
CA VAL A 645 4.94 -17.02 15.28
C VAL A 645 5.06 -18.47 15.74
N SER A 646 4.98 -19.40 14.79
CA SER A 646 5.15 -20.84 14.99
C SER A 646 6.22 -21.41 14.06
N SER A 647 6.79 -22.56 14.44
CA SER A 647 7.77 -23.27 13.64
C SER A 647 7.11 -24.42 12.88
N PHE A 648 7.42 -24.54 11.58
CA PHE A 648 6.84 -25.53 10.67
C PHE A 648 7.88 -26.55 10.22
N ASN A 649 7.41 -27.76 9.88
CA ASN A 649 8.25 -28.85 9.37
C ASN A 649 7.65 -29.39 8.07
N SER A 650 8.44 -30.08 7.27
CA SER A 650 7.91 -30.81 6.13
C SER A 650 7.02 -31.99 6.56
N SER A 651 6.04 -32.34 5.73
CA SER A 651 5.16 -33.50 5.88
C SER A 651 5.82 -34.84 5.51
N PHE A 652 7.08 -34.85 5.07
CA PHE A 652 7.79 -36.09 4.74
C PHE A 652 8.39 -36.78 5.96
N GLN A 653 8.39 -38.11 5.91
CA GLN A 653 8.99 -38.97 6.93
C GLN A 653 9.77 -40.13 6.31
N LEU A 654 10.75 -40.62 7.06
CA LEU A 654 11.48 -41.83 6.71
C LEU A 654 10.55 -43.05 6.72
N LYS A 655 10.59 -43.85 5.65
CA LYS A 655 9.83 -45.11 5.56
C LYS A 655 10.27 -46.08 6.66
N MET A 656 9.35 -46.91 7.12
CA MET A 656 9.68 -48.00 8.06
C MET A 656 10.05 -49.29 7.31
N GLY A 657 10.98 -50.06 7.87
CA GLY A 657 11.36 -51.38 7.35
C GLY A 657 12.62 -51.37 6.51
N ASN A 658 12.68 -52.26 5.50
CA ASN A 658 13.85 -52.45 4.66
C ASN A 658 13.54 -52.11 3.19
N ARG A 659 14.52 -51.54 2.50
CA ARG A 659 14.53 -51.33 1.05
C ARG A 659 14.35 -52.66 0.30
N PRO A 660 13.68 -52.64 -0.86
CA PRO A 660 13.40 -53.86 -1.61
C PRO A 660 14.58 -54.40 -2.43
N GLY A 661 15.72 -53.68 -2.47
CA GLY A 661 16.86 -54.06 -3.32
C GLY A 661 17.60 -55.31 -2.86
N ASP A 662 18.49 -55.80 -3.72
CA ASP A 662 19.32 -56.97 -3.51
C ASP A 662 20.77 -56.64 -3.08
N GLY A 663 21.11 -55.35 -2.99
CA GLY A 663 22.46 -54.87 -2.72
C GLY A 663 23.40 -54.95 -3.93
N ILE A 664 22.87 -55.26 -5.12
CA ILE A 664 23.63 -55.33 -6.38
C ILE A 664 23.00 -54.37 -7.39
N THR A 665 21.75 -54.60 -7.76
CA THR A 665 21.00 -53.79 -8.73
C THR A 665 20.35 -52.57 -8.08
N ALA A 666 20.01 -52.64 -6.80
CA ALA A 666 19.44 -51.55 -5.99
C ALA A 666 19.89 -51.69 -4.52
N PRO A 667 19.88 -50.60 -3.71
CA PRO A 667 20.26 -50.65 -2.31
C PRO A 667 19.30 -51.54 -1.50
N ASN A 668 19.86 -52.29 -0.56
CA ASN A 668 19.12 -53.09 0.42
C ASN A 668 19.33 -52.53 1.84
N GLY A 669 18.84 -53.25 2.86
CA GLY A 669 18.94 -52.81 4.26
C GLY A 669 17.82 -51.87 4.69
N THR A 670 17.94 -51.27 5.87
CA THR A 670 16.91 -50.39 6.45
C THR A 670 16.80 -49.07 5.69
N TYR A 671 15.61 -48.51 5.59
CA TYR A 671 15.44 -47.10 5.25
C TYR A 671 16.14 -46.26 6.31
N ASP A 672 17.24 -45.60 5.96
CA ASP A 672 18.11 -44.87 6.89
C ASP A 672 18.33 -43.39 6.50
N GLY A 673 17.70 -42.95 5.41
CA GLY A 673 17.71 -41.57 4.93
C GLY A 673 18.79 -41.29 3.89
N ASN A 674 19.67 -42.25 3.61
CA ASN A 674 20.73 -42.13 2.61
C ASN A 674 20.20 -41.85 1.20
N TYR A 675 18.95 -42.24 0.89
CA TYR A 675 18.35 -42.04 -0.42
C TYR A 675 17.10 -41.19 -0.34
N VAL A 676 16.86 -40.35 -1.37
CA VAL A 676 15.61 -39.61 -1.59
C VAL A 676 14.41 -40.56 -1.46
N GLU A 677 14.51 -41.74 -2.08
CA GLU A 677 13.45 -42.75 -2.10
C GLU A 677 13.20 -43.43 -0.75
N ASP A 678 14.02 -43.14 0.28
CA ASP A 678 13.74 -43.59 1.63
C ASP A 678 12.60 -42.82 2.30
N TYR A 679 12.26 -41.64 1.79
CA TYR A 679 11.21 -40.79 2.35
C TYR A 679 9.85 -41.02 1.67
N GLN A 680 8.79 -40.76 2.42
CA GLN A 680 7.41 -40.75 1.94
C GLN A 680 6.68 -39.52 2.45
N TYR A 681 5.84 -38.94 1.59
CA TYR A 681 4.95 -37.85 1.98
C TYR A 681 3.81 -38.42 2.84
N ILE A 682 3.53 -37.78 3.98
CA ILE A 682 2.40 -38.11 4.84
C ILE A 682 1.45 -36.92 4.85
N ASP A 683 0.29 -37.09 4.22
CA ASP A 683 -0.72 -36.04 4.13
C ASP A 683 -1.14 -35.53 5.52
N ALA A 684 -1.30 -34.21 5.64
CA ALA A 684 -1.71 -33.49 6.85
C ALA A 684 -0.82 -33.69 8.10
N LEU A 685 0.45 -34.09 7.94
CA LEU A 685 1.42 -34.08 9.05
C LEU A 685 1.88 -32.66 9.41
N SER A 686 1.92 -31.78 8.41
CA SER A 686 2.20 -30.35 8.53
C SER A 686 1.13 -29.55 7.77
N GLU A 687 1.09 -28.24 8.02
CA GLU A 687 0.33 -27.27 7.20
C GLU A 687 1.02 -26.94 5.88
N LEU A 688 2.29 -27.35 5.73
CA LEU A 688 3.00 -27.25 4.45
C LEU A 688 2.54 -28.36 3.50
N ASP A 689 2.33 -27.99 2.24
CA ASP A 689 1.92 -28.90 1.17
C ASP A 689 3.05 -29.85 0.73
N GLU A 690 2.77 -30.67 -0.30
CA GLU A 690 3.73 -31.64 -0.85
C GLU A 690 5.00 -31.01 -1.44
N CYS A 691 4.98 -29.71 -1.75
CA CYS A 691 6.14 -28.94 -2.20
C CYS A 691 6.75 -28.09 -1.07
N GLY A 692 6.34 -28.30 0.18
CA GLY A 692 6.93 -27.61 1.33
C GLY A 692 6.59 -26.12 1.38
N GLY A 693 5.47 -25.71 0.78
CA GLY A 693 4.99 -24.33 0.85
C GLY A 693 3.57 -24.23 1.41
N ARG A 694 3.10 -23.01 1.61
CA ARG A 694 1.71 -22.70 1.98
C ARG A 694 1.34 -21.29 1.55
N PHE A 695 0.04 -21.01 1.51
CA PHE A 695 -0.46 -19.64 1.35
C PHE A 695 -0.55 -18.95 2.71
N GLY A 696 -0.14 -17.70 2.80
CA GLY A 696 -0.40 -16.85 3.94
C GLY A 696 0.24 -15.46 3.82
N VAL A 697 -0.10 -14.59 4.77
CA VAL A 697 0.51 -13.27 4.95
C VAL A 697 1.95 -13.41 5.41
N THR A 698 2.79 -12.49 4.97
CA THR A 698 4.19 -12.33 5.40
C THR A 698 4.48 -10.83 5.56
N PRO A 699 5.62 -10.42 6.17
CA PRO A 699 5.97 -9.00 6.26
C PRO A 699 6.00 -8.28 4.91
N GLU A 700 6.46 -8.96 3.85
CA GLU A 700 6.58 -8.40 2.50
C GLU A 700 5.29 -8.55 1.66
N TYR A 701 4.40 -9.46 2.05
CA TYR A 701 3.14 -9.75 1.35
C TYR A 701 1.97 -9.75 2.35
N PRO A 702 1.51 -8.56 2.81
CA PRO A 702 0.49 -8.43 3.85
C PRO A 702 -0.89 -8.96 3.43
N ASP A 703 -1.20 -8.96 2.13
CA ASP A 703 -2.43 -9.54 1.56
C ASP A 703 -2.35 -11.06 1.33
N GLY A 704 -1.18 -11.63 1.60
CA GLY A 704 -0.91 -13.04 1.44
C GLY A 704 -0.33 -13.40 0.08
N THR A 705 0.57 -14.39 0.11
CA THR A 705 1.12 -15.02 -1.09
C THR A 705 1.33 -16.50 -0.82
N TYR A 706 1.47 -17.30 -1.87
CA TYR A 706 2.06 -18.64 -1.70
C TYR A 706 3.57 -18.49 -1.55
N TYR A 707 4.15 -19.22 -0.61
CA TYR A 707 5.58 -19.18 -0.37
C TYR A 707 6.13 -20.54 0.02
N TYR A 708 7.40 -20.75 -0.29
CA TYR A 708 8.11 -21.96 0.07
C TYR A 708 8.85 -21.81 1.39
N VAL A 709 9.02 -22.94 2.08
CA VAL A 709 9.61 -22.97 3.42
C VAL A 709 10.78 -23.93 3.45
N LEU A 710 11.95 -23.40 3.82
CA LEU A 710 13.11 -24.20 4.19
C LEU A 710 12.89 -24.78 5.59
N THR A 711 13.12 -26.08 5.75
CA THR A 711 12.80 -26.80 6.99
C THR A 711 14.00 -27.56 7.56
N ASP A 712 13.93 -27.94 8.85
CA ASP A 712 14.98 -28.71 9.54
C ASP A 712 14.87 -30.21 9.33
N ASN A 713 13.82 -30.66 8.64
CA ASN A 713 13.61 -32.06 8.31
C ASN A 713 13.55 -32.23 6.80
N TRP A 714 13.74 -33.47 6.36
CA TRP A 714 13.73 -33.75 4.94
C TRP A 714 12.34 -33.47 4.32
N PRO A 715 12.27 -32.83 3.13
CA PRO A 715 13.39 -32.23 2.42
C PRO A 715 13.70 -30.82 2.97
N TYR A 716 14.98 -30.55 3.24
CA TYR A 716 15.44 -29.26 3.77
C TYR A 716 15.18 -28.10 2.80
N ILE A 717 15.38 -28.37 1.52
CA ILE A 717 15.03 -27.53 0.37
C ILE A 717 13.92 -28.26 -0.40
N PRO A 718 12.80 -27.60 -0.74
CA PRO A 718 11.72 -28.21 -1.52
C PRO A 718 12.14 -28.92 -2.81
N ARG A 719 11.31 -29.89 -3.22
CA ARG A 719 11.59 -30.82 -4.34
C ARG A 719 10.63 -30.65 -5.53
N CYS A 720 9.73 -29.68 -5.47
CA CYS A 720 8.80 -29.39 -6.55
C CYS A 720 8.36 -27.92 -6.51
N PHE A 721 7.77 -27.48 -7.63
CA PHE A 721 7.17 -26.17 -7.80
C PHE A 721 5.65 -26.26 -7.91
N LYS A 722 4.99 -25.19 -7.47
CA LYS A 722 3.54 -24.91 -7.51
C LYS A 722 3.23 -23.66 -8.33
N GLY A 723 4.24 -22.95 -8.83
CA GLY A 723 4.05 -21.89 -9.81
C GLY A 723 3.84 -22.43 -11.22
N GLU A 724 3.04 -21.71 -12.02
CA GLU A 724 2.70 -22.10 -13.39
C GLU A 724 3.93 -22.18 -14.30
N TYR A 725 4.89 -21.27 -14.10
CA TYR A 725 6.07 -21.11 -14.95
C TYR A 725 7.37 -21.11 -14.13
N ALA A 726 8.11 -22.21 -14.16
CA ALA A 726 9.51 -22.25 -13.69
C ALA A 726 10.47 -21.87 -14.83
N ASP A 727 11.23 -20.79 -14.66
CA ASP A 727 12.03 -20.23 -15.75
C ASP A 727 13.28 -21.05 -16.09
N ASN A 728 13.62 -21.10 -17.38
CA ASN A 728 14.72 -21.92 -17.87
C ASN A 728 16.11 -21.45 -17.44
N SER A 729 16.28 -20.21 -16.95
CA SER A 729 17.56 -19.73 -16.37
C SER A 729 18.03 -20.55 -15.17
N PHE A 730 17.12 -21.27 -14.51
CA PHE A 730 17.42 -22.17 -13.40
C PHE A 730 17.74 -23.61 -13.83
N ARG A 731 17.66 -23.94 -15.12
CA ARG A 731 17.96 -25.30 -15.61
C ARG A 731 19.46 -25.57 -15.64
N ILE A 732 19.82 -26.81 -15.34
CA ILE A 732 21.22 -27.24 -15.25
C ILE A 732 21.63 -27.98 -16.54
N GLY A 733 22.52 -27.35 -17.32
CA GLY A 733 23.20 -27.99 -18.44
C GLY A 733 23.71 -27.01 -19.49
N PRO A 734 24.71 -27.41 -20.31
CA PRO A 734 25.33 -26.52 -21.30
C PRO A 734 24.42 -26.09 -22.47
N ASN A 735 23.31 -26.80 -22.71
CA ASN A 735 22.42 -26.57 -23.86
C ASN A 735 20.96 -26.39 -23.42
N CYS A 736 20.73 -25.79 -22.26
CA CYS A 736 19.37 -25.50 -21.82
C CYS A 736 18.70 -24.40 -22.66
N PRO A 737 17.36 -24.45 -22.82
CA PRO A 737 16.62 -23.35 -23.43
C PRO A 737 16.91 -22.03 -22.71
N SER A 738 16.86 -20.92 -23.44
CA SER A 738 16.95 -19.58 -22.84
C SER A 738 15.75 -19.30 -21.92
N SER A 739 15.91 -18.33 -21.02
CA SER A 739 14.80 -17.82 -20.19
C SER A 739 13.59 -17.48 -21.05
N THR A 740 12.43 -17.85 -20.55
CA THR A 740 11.11 -17.56 -21.14
C THR A 740 10.31 -16.59 -20.28
N ALA A 741 10.81 -16.17 -19.11
CA ALA A 741 10.17 -15.25 -18.18
C ALA A 741 9.62 -13.98 -18.88
N ALA A 742 10.36 -13.37 -19.80
CA ALA A 742 9.85 -12.18 -20.51
C ALA A 742 8.59 -12.46 -21.34
N THR A 743 8.33 -13.71 -21.74
CA THR A 743 7.08 -14.12 -22.39
C THR A 743 6.07 -14.64 -21.37
N ASP A 744 6.50 -15.54 -20.49
CA ASP A 744 5.64 -16.22 -19.50
C ASP A 744 5.06 -15.22 -18.47
N CYS A 745 5.82 -14.18 -18.14
CA CYS A 745 5.40 -13.11 -17.24
C CYS A 745 4.78 -11.91 -18.00
N SER A 746 4.85 -11.89 -19.35
CA SER A 746 4.18 -10.88 -20.19
C SER A 746 2.73 -11.19 -20.47
N THR A 747 2.34 -12.46 -20.28
CA THR A 747 0.94 -12.80 -20.07
C THR A 747 0.52 -12.09 -18.79
N ILE A 748 -0.04 -10.91 -18.98
CA ILE A 748 -0.96 -10.30 -18.05
C ILE A 748 -2.08 -11.33 -17.89
N VAL A 749 -1.94 -12.24 -16.92
CA VAL A 749 -3.09 -12.42 -16.06
C VAL A 749 -3.14 -11.12 -15.32
N LEU A 750 -4.18 -10.34 -15.63
CA LEU A 750 -4.42 -9.07 -14.96
C LEU A 750 -4.40 -9.43 -13.49
N SER A 751 -3.33 -9.03 -12.82
CA SER A 751 -3.26 -9.04 -11.36
C SER A 751 -4.56 -8.41 -10.91
N VAL A 752 -5.24 -9.13 -10.03
CA VAL A 752 -6.58 -8.84 -9.56
C VAL A 752 -6.57 -7.52 -8.79
N GLU A 753 -6.59 -6.41 -9.53
CA GLU A 753 -6.96 -5.07 -9.08
C GLU A 753 -7.65 -4.25 -10.20
N ASP A 754 -7.56 -4.63 -11.47
CA ASP A 754 -8.33 -3.99 -12.55
C ASP A 754 -9.42 -4.90 -13.12
N PHE A 755 -10.56 -4.96 -12.45
CA PHE A 755 -11.84 -5.24 -13.11
C PHE A 755 -12.97 -4.50 -12.38
N ASN A 756 -12.95 -3.18 -12.51
CA ASN A 756 -14.18 -2.40 -12.50
C ASN A 756 -15.01 -2.83 -13.73
N THR A 757 -15.67 -3.99 -13.66
CA THR A 757 -16.63 -4.46 -14.67
C THR A 757 -17.87 -3.60 -14.59
N SER A 758 -17.76 -2.39 -15.14
CA SER A 758 -18.90 -1.54 -15.49
C SER A 758 -19.84 -2.20 -16.51
N GLU A 759 -19.47 -3.35 -17.10
CA GLU A 759 -20.35 -4.15 -17.96
C GLU A 759 -21.24 -5.16 -17.21
N VAL A 760 -20.79 -5.75 -16.09
CA VAL A 760 -21.49 -6.87 -15.40
C VAL A 760 -21.54 -6.70 -13.88
N VAL A 761 -22.66 -6.21 -13.36
CA VAL A 761 -22.92 -6.19 -11.91
C VAL A 761 -23.66 -7.46 -11.52
N ILE A 762 -23.01 -8.34 -10.77
CA ILE A 762 -23.66 -9.53 -10.19
C ILE A 762 -23.98 -9.30 -8.72
N ASN A 763 -25.28 -9.23 -8.43
CA ASN A 763 -25.81 -9.11 -7.08
C ASN A 763 -26.32 -10.46 -6.58
N LEU A 764 -25.83 -10.87 -5.41
CA LEU A 764 -26.31 -12.06 -4.70
C LEU A 764 -27.24 -11.63 -3.56
N TYR A 765 -28.48 -12.12 -3.56
CA TYR A 765 -29.40 -11.80 -2.47
C TYR A 765 -30.42 -12.93 -2.20
N PRO A 766 -30.82 -13.12 -0.94
CA PRO A 766 -30.24 -12.49 0.26
C PRO A 766 -28.82 -13.04 0.54
N ASN A 767 -27.91 -12.20 1.04
CA ASN A 767 -26.57 -12.60 1.50
C ASN A 767 -26.25 -11.86 2.80
N PRO A 768 -26.26 -12.50 3.98
CA PRO A 768 -26.37 -13.95 4.20
C PRO A 768 -27.72 -14.60 3.82
N THR A 769 -27.76 -15.92 3.62
CA THR A 769 -28.99 -16.72 3.41
C THR A 769 -29.01 -17.98 4.27
N ASN A 770 -30.19 -18.62 4.37
CA ASN A 770 -30.32 -19.98 4.95
C ASN A 770 -30.71 -21.05 3.91
N ASN A 771 -31.31 -20.65 2.79
CA ASN A 771 -32.03 -21.59 1.92
C ASN A 771 -31.62 -21.48 0.45
N TYR A 772 -31.47 -20.27 -0.08
CA TYR A 772 -31.16 -20.04 -1.49
C TYR A 772 -30.54 -18.66 -1.71
N PHE A 773 -29.83 -18.50 -2.81
CA PHE A 773 -29.42 -17.20 -3.34
C PHE A 773 -30.07 -16.94 -4.69
N ASN A 774 -30.44 -15.70 -4.95
CA ASN A 774 -30.71 -15.24 -6.31
C ASN A 774 -29.45 -14.58 -6.88
N ILE A 775 -29.18 -14.87 -8.14
CA ILE A 775 -28.17 -14.21 -8.95
C ILE A 775 -28.91 -13.20 -9.81
N LYS A 776 -28.59 -11.92 -9.68
CA LYS A 776 -29.11 -10.86 -10.56
C LYS A 776 -27.96 -10.21 -11.30
N LEU A 777 -28.06 -10.27 -12.63
CA LEU A 777 -27.12 -9.66 -13.57
C LEU A 777 -27.48 -8.17 -13.78
N SER A 778 -26.54 -7.39 -14.31
CA SER A 778 -26.77 -5.99 -14.70
C SER A 778 -27.90 -5.87 -15.73
N ASN A 779 -28.58 -4.72 -15.75
CA ASN A 779 -29.64 -4.46 -16.73
C ASN A 779 -29.06 -4.48 -18.15
N GLY A 780 -29.57 -5.39 -18.99
CA GLY A 780 -29.15 -5.53 -20.39
C GLY A 780 -28.06 -6.58 -20.64
N PHE A 781 -27.56 -7.25 -19.61
CA PHE A 781 -26.58 -8.33 -19.79
C PHE A 781 -27.21 -9.59 -20.40
N ASP A 782 -26.58 -10.12 -21.45
CA ASP A 782 -27.02 -11.36 -22.11
C ASP A 782 -26.59 -12.58 -21.30
N GLN A 783 -27.55 -13.21 -20.61
CA GLN A 783 -27.34 -14.40 -19.79
C GLN A 783 -26.77 -15.61 -20.56
N THR A 784 -26.84 -15.63 -21.90
CA THR A 784 -26.26 -16.72 -22.72
C THR A 784 -24.74 -16.71 -22.76
N ARG A 785 -24.12 -15.60 -22.35
CA ARG A 785 -22.67 -15.47 -22.21
C ARG A 785 -22.11 -16.26 -21.01
N ILE A 786 -22.96 -16.63 -20.05
CA ILE A 786 -22.52 -17.37 -18.86
C ILE A 786 -22.21 -18.82 -19.23
N SER A 787 -20.93 -19.18 -19.07
CA SER A 787 -20.37 -20.49 -19.40
C SER A 787 -20.27 -21.42 -18.20
N GLY A 788 -20.37 -20.89 -16.97
CA GLY A 788 -20.54 -21.73 -15.79
C GLY A 788 -20.71 -20.99 -14.48
N ILE A 789 -21.23 -21.69 -13.48
CA ILE A 789 -21.39 -21.25 -12.10
C ILE A 789 -20.82 -22.35 -11.21
N ARG A 790 -19.92 -22.00 -10.29
CA ARG A 790 -19.31 -22.92 -9.34
C ARG A 790 -19.41 -22.34 -7.94
N ILE A 791 -19.59 -23.17 -6.92
CA ILE A 791 -19.51 -22.73 -5.52
C ILE A 791 -18.42 -23.55 -4.84
N PHE A 792 -17.61 -22.88 -4.05
CA PHE A 792 -16.53 -23.43 -3.26
C PHE A 792 -16.76 -23.13 -1.78
N SER A 793 -16.37 -24.04 -0.89
CA SER A 793 -16.24 -23.73 0.53
C SER A 793 -14.96 -22.94 0.82
N ALA A 794 -14.85 -22.40 2.03
CA ALA A 794 -13.71 -21.59 2.46
C ALA A 794 -12.32 -22.26 2.34
N ASN A 795 -12.27 -23.59 2.26
CA ASN A 795 -11.05 -24.38 2.00
C ASN A 795 -10.90 -24.78 0.51
N ALA A 796 -11.43 -23.98 -0.40
CA ALA A 796 -11.38 -24.15 -1.86
C ALA A 796 -11.98 -25.47 -2.41
N LYS A 797 -12.65 -26.27 -1.58
CA LYS A 797 -13.35 -27.47 -2.05
C LYS A 797 -14.60 -27.06 -2.83
N MET A 798 -14.69 -27.49 -4.09
CA MET A 798 -15.87 -27.27 -4.93
C MET A 798 -17.05 -28.09 -4.40
N ILE A 799 -18.18 -27.42 -4.14
CA ILE A 799 -19.41 -28.01 -3.60
C ILE A 799 -20.58 -27.95 -4.57
N TYR A 800 -20.53 -27.05 -5.56
CA TYR A 800 -21.54 -26.89 -6.59
C TYR A 800 -20.89 -26.56 -7.92
N SER A 801 -21.44 -27.07 -9.02
CA SER A 801 -21.10 -26.64 -10.37
C SER A 801 -22.28 -26.82 -11.32
N SER A 802 -22.54 -25.82 -12.14
CA SER A 802 -23.50 -25.84 -13.24
C SER A 802 -22.90 -25.12 -14.44
N ASN A 803 -23.11 -25.65 -15.65
CA ASN A 803 -22.72 -24.97 -16.90
C ASN A 803 -23.90 -24.25 -17.56
N ILE A 804 -25.00 -24.09 -16.84
CA ILE A 804 -26.21 -23.41 -17.28
C ILE A 804 -26.49 -22.29 -16.28
N TYR A 805 -26.80 -21.10 -16.78
CA TYR A 805 -27.19 -19.99 -15.91
C TYR A 805 -28.48 -20.32 -15.16
N GLU A 806 -28.42 -20.25 -13.83
CA GLU A 806 -29.55 -20.41 -12.94
C GLU A 806 -29.69 -19.15 -12.09
N ALA A 807 -30.76 -18.39 -12.29
CA ALA A 807 -31.01 -17.17 -11.54
C ALA A 807 -31.23 -17.41 -10.04
N ARG A 808 -31.43 -18.67 -9.61
CA ARG A 808 -31.64 -19.04 -8.21
C ARG A 808 -30.99 -20.38 -7.91
N ILE A 809 -30.09 -20.41 -6.92
CA ILE A 809 -29.38 -21.61 -6.47
C ILE A 809 -29.86 -21.97 -5.07
N GLN A 810 -30.26 -23.24 -4.87
CA GLN A 810 -30.61 -23.78 -3.56
C GLN A 810 -29.35 -24.18 -2.79
N VAL A 811 -29.27 -23.82 -1.52
CA VAL A 811 -28.10 -24.06 -0.66
C VAL A 811 -28.48 -24.61 0.71
N ASP A 812 -29.73 -25.06 0.88
CA ASP A 812 -30.26 -25.65 2.12
C ASP A 812 -29.53 -26.92 2.57
N SER A 813 -28.81 -27.58 1.65
CA SER A 813 -27.98 -28.75 1.93
C SER A 813 -26.54 -28.41 2.35
N PHE A 814 -26.14 -27.14 2.27
CA PHE A 814 -24.78 -26.72 2.60
C PHE A 814 -24.67 -26.49 4.12
N SER A 815 -23.51 -26.79 4.69
CA SER A 815 -23.24 -26.43 6.09
C SER A 815 -23.22 -24.92 6.26
N LYS A 816 -23.44 -24.46 7.50
CA LYS A 816 -23.26 -23.03 7.83
C LYS A 816 -21.79 -22.64 7.64
N GLY A 817 -21.54 -21.47 7.07
CA GLY A 817 -20.19 -21.00 6.83
C GLY A 817 -20.04 -20.06 5.63
N ILE A 818 -18.78 -19.75 5.33
CA ILE A 818 -18.39 -18.91 4.19
C ILE A 818 -18.15 -19.78 2.97
N TYR A 819 -18.68 -19.30 1.85
CA TYR A 819 -18.60 -19.91 0.54
C TYR A 819 -18.25 -18.84 -0.49
N PHE A 820 -17.79 -19.29 -1.65
CA PHE A 820 -17.46 -18.41 -2.77
C PHE A 820 -18.15 -18.94 -4.02
N ILE A 821 -18.99 -18.11 -4.65
CA ILE A 821 -19.55 -18.41 -5.96
C ILE A 821 -18.73 -17.76 -7.05
N GLN A 822 -18.36 -18.57 -8.02
CA GLN A 822 -17.62 -18.21 -9.21
C GLN A 822 -18.56 -18.33 -10.40
N ILE A 823 -18.70 -17.26 -11.19
CA ILE A 823 -19.50 -17.25 -12.42
C ILE A 823 -18.56 -16.94 -13.57
N ASN A 824 -18.45 -17.86 -14.51
CA ASN A 824 -17.69 -17.67 -15.74
C ASN A 824 -18.64 -17.18 -16.83
N TYR A 825 -18.20 -16.21 -17.61
CA TYR A 825 -18.91 -15.73 -18.80
C TYR A 825 -17.91 -15.34 -19.87
N ASP A 826 -18.17 -15.76 -21.11
CA ASP A 826 -17.17 -15.72 -22.19
C ASP A 826 -15.85 -16.35 -21.72
N ASP A 827 -14.76 -15.56 -21.71
CA ASP A 827 -13.43 -15.91 -21.20
C ASP A 827 -13.11 -15.25 -19.84
N ASN A 828 -14.12 -14.65 -19.17
CA ASN A 828 -14.00 -13.95 -17.89
C ASN A 828 -14.60 -14.75 -16.72
N GLN A 829 -14.25 -14.33 -15.52
CA GLN A 829 -14.74 -14.92 -14.27
C GLN A 829 -14.98 -13.85 -13.21
N ILE A 830 -16.09 -13.99 -12.48
CA ILE A 830 -16.35 -13.19 -11.28
C ILE A 830 -16.58 -14.08 -10.07
N THR A 831 -15.95 -13.75 -8.96
CA THR A 831 -16.12 -14.46 -7.68
C THR A 831 -16.77 -13.55 -6.65
N LYS A 832 -17.74 -14.07 -5.90
CA LYS A 832 -18.44 -13.34 -4.84
C LYS A 832 -18.54 -14.20 -3.58
N LYS A 833 -18.33 -13.55 -2.43
CA LYS A 833 -18.52 -14.16 -1.11
C LYS A 833 -20.01 -14.43 -0.86
N MET A 834 -20.31 -15.62 -0.35
CA MET A 834 -21.63 -16.06 0.10
C MET A 834 -21.56 -16.51 1.55
N ILE A 835 -22.54 -16.12 2.35
CA ILE A 835 -22.64 -16.54 3.75
C ILE A 835 -23.90 -17.37 3.93
N ILE A 836 -23.74 -18.60 4.42
CA ILE A 836 -24.84 -19.50 4.76
C ILE A 836 -24.96 -19.58 6.28
N ASN A 837 -26.15 -19.21 6.79
CA ASN A 837 -26.44 -19.00 8.21
C ASN A 837 -26.99 -20.20 8.96
#